data_AF-A0A8C5ATQ0-F1
#
_entry.id   AF-A0A8C5ATQ0-F1
#
_cell.length_a   1.000
_cell.length_b   1.000
_cell.length_c   1.000
_cell.angle_alpha   90.00
_cell.angle_beta   90.00
_cell.angle_gamma   90.00
#
_symmetry.space_group_name_H-M   'P 1'
#
loop_
_entity.id
_entity.type
_entity.pdbx_description
1 polymer ?
#
loop_
_entity_poly.entity_id
_entity_poly.type
_entity_poly.pdbx_seq_one_letter_code
_entity_poly.pdbx_strand_id
1 'polypeptide(L)'
;MPPVPVVPEGQSHVLAEFDCLDPLLSALRLDSGRLKCTCLAVSKKWLGLGTSAGGLHLIQREGWKQRLILTHKEGSIIQVACCPSDEDFIAVATSQGLVAVWELQLERRGRPERVSVSWEHRGQRVTALCWDSGSLRVFAGDQGGKVSFLRAGSTKLSKAATFVIFPVQTVTTVDSRVVQLGYQEGRLLVSSLSRCYLCDTEREKFWRIGNKERDGEYGACFFPQSRSPAGGPPPLLYCARPGSRIWESSFSGEVLSTHQFKQLLACPPLPLISYRSEPQYVPVQRSSQSIAFSKLLYLGDQHLLTWTDSAIYIFRPQSGQVLLWSEIKDVVDIAVHRSELFCLHGNGQMSHLSLVSAERCVERLLRRDSWVLAASVCCMFPHALVPSRTRKLVPIDRVEHLKTQLSPASHPELIRQLDEVISRLEPLDSASSSRRSSISSHESFNVLDCGIYRVISRRGSQSEEETGSFINQSASEEDRLKEFAFGPEEDQGEQGKHLAILGLISLRRKEMPVYNFLFITSSASGGRGRSQGVLSAAGFLRRYFFLLDAERVRRACLLCHAEQPEMQSSFIEAVQGERKYPTLVALRLMDRTRRPTLSPSASTELYERHGEAAPPHFLAYLDNLVQSHAEELRLSFLGSLLQSESLRQDWLELGLSHDVHFANPIPKVTSMFVLNPRWHSHFFSWGYGRLLSLLIQLPADLSSKETMAETCRSRGYWTGFLYLCCELQRRTEAFSTICRLDDMSLLEDPQVVPQTVQEWKVLIQLSQQCSTEPEPAPSTPNGTATLVNGSAEGRRRQVTPENLTLRLAQSVGPDRALEVLEECGLPLALSPHSALVCELLRVAEKRQRATIQTMLERCDRFLWSQHA
;
A
#
# COMPACT_ATOMS: atom_id res chain seq x y z
N MET A 1 -17.32 17.69 43.86
CA MET A 1 -16.23 18.11 42.96
C MET A 1 -16.56 19.48 42.37
N PRO A 2 -15.56 20.32 42.08
CA PRO A 2 -15.77 21.55 41.31
C PRO A 2 -16.31 21.24 39.90
N PRO A 3 -16.97 22.21 39.23
CA PRO A 3 -17.50 22.02 37.89
C PRO A 3 -16.38 21.72 36.89
N VAL A 4 -16.64 20.82 35.96
CA VAL A 4 -15.71 20.45 34.89
C VAL A 4 -15.66 21.59 33.87
N PRO A 5 -14.48 22.20 33.61
CA PRO A 5 -14.37 23.28 32.64
C PRO A 5 -14.49 22.77 31.21
N VAL A 6 -15.17 23.57 30.38
CA VAL A 6 -15.39 23.27 28.96
C VAL A 6 -14.14 23.60 28.15
N VAL A 7 -13.78 22.68 27.25
CA VAL A 7 -12.64 22.82 26.34
C VAL A 7 -13.04 23.65 25.11
N PRO A 8 -12.15 24.50 24.55
CA PRO A 8 -12.44 25.28 23.35
C PRO A 8 -12.79 24.43 22.11
N GLU A 9 -13.67 24.95 21.25
CA GLU A 9 -14.23 24.22 20.09
C GLU A 9 -13.19 23.72 19.08
N GLY A 10 -12.04 24.39 18.98
CA GLY A 10 -10.94 24.00 18.08
C GLY A 10 -10.25 22.68 18.45
N GLN A 11 -10.45 22.20 19.68
CA GLN A 11 -9.92 20.95 20.23
C GLN A 11 -11.02 19.89 20.23
N SER A 12 -10.88 18.91 19.35
CA SER A 12 -11.85 17.83 19.14
C SER A 12 -11.32 16.44 19.49
N HIS A 13 -10.04 16.34 19.84
CA HIS A 13 -9.34 15.09 20.09
C HIS A 13 -8.73 15.08 21.48
N VAL A 14 -8.53 13.87 22.01
CA VAL A 14 -7.89 13.61 23.29
C VAL A 14 -6.89 12.46 23.14
N LEU A 15 -5.88 12.45 24.00
CA LEU A 15 -5.08 11.26 24.26
C LEU A 15 -5.76 10.48 25.38
N ALA A 16 -5.96 9.18 25.15
CA ALA A 16 -6.62 8.30 26.11
C ALA A 16 -5.84 7.00 26.32
N GLU A 17 -5.66 6.61 27.57
CA GLU A 17 -5.10 5.32 28.01
C GLU A 17 -6.27 4.37 28.30
N PHE A 18 -6.50 3.42 27.40
CA PHE A 18 -7.61 2.46 27.53
C PHE A 18 -7.20 1.10 28.10
N ASP A 19 -5.94 0.73 27.95
CA ASP A 19 -5.43 -0.59 28.29
C ASP A 19 -4.29 -0.47 29.32
N CYS A 20 -4.31 -1.33 30.34
CA CYS A 20 -3.29 -1.39 31.38
C CYS A 20 -2.18 -2.37 30.96
N LEU A 21 -0.97 -1.85 30.71
CA LEU A 21 0.19 -2.67 30.38
C LEU A 21 0.96 -3.18 31.61
N ASP A 22 0.65 -2.71 32.82
CA ASP A 22 1.38 -3.07 34.04
C ASP A 22 1.51 -4.60 34.26
N PRO A 23 0.45 -5.42 34.09
CA PRO A 23 0.55 -6.87 34.28
C PRO A 23 1.54 -7.52 33.32
N LEU A 24 1.59 -7.03 32.07
CA LEU A 24 2.55 -7.49 31.08
C LEU A 24 3.98 -7.10 31.49
N LEU A 25 4.19 -5.85 31.90
CA LEU A 25 5.51 -5.36 32.31
C LEU A 25 6.04 -6.11 33.54
N SER A 26 5.16 -6.42 34.51
CA SER A 26 5.48 -7.25 35.67
C SER A 26 5.81 -8.69 35.29
N ALA A 27 5.05 -9.30 34.37
CA ALA A 27 5.37 -10.63 33.87
C ALA A 27 6.74 -10.70 33.17
N LEU A 28 7.16 -9.60 32.53
CA LEU A 28 8.46 -9.44 31.88
C LEU A 28 9.58 -9.01 32.85
N ARG A 29 9.26 -8.72 34.12
CA ARG A 29 10.17 -8.18 35.13
C ARG A 29 10.82 -6.85 34.75
N LEU A 30 10.18 -6.08 33.87
CA LEU A 30 10.64 -4.74 33.46
C LEU A 30 10.35 -3.67 34.52
N ASP A 31 9.50 -3.99 35.50
CA ASP A 31 9.20 -3.20 36.69
C ASP A 31 10.24 -3.36 37.82
N SER A 32 11.04 -4.43 37.78
CA SER A 32 11.94 -4.83 38.87
C SER A 32 13.21 -3.96 39.05
N GLY A 33 13.36 -2.90 38.24
CA GLY A 33 14.52 -1.98 38.24
C GLY A 33 15.83 -2.59 37.71
N ARG A 34 15.98 -3.92 37.74
CA ARG A 34 17.17 -4.67 37.27
C ARG A 34 17.24 -4.77 35.74
N LEU A 35 16.10 -5.01 35.10
CA LEU A 35 15.99 -5.11 33.65
C LEU A 35 15.23 -3.89 33.13
N LYS A 36 15.92 -3.01 32.41
CA LYS A 36 15.32 -1.80 31.83
C LYS A 36 15.02 -2.00 30.34
N CYS A 37 13.84 -1.57 29.92
CA CYS A 37 13.51 -1.39 28.51
C CYS A 37 14.25 -0.15 27.98
N THR A 38 14.93 -0.29 26.84
CA THR A 38 15.85 0.71 26.29
C THR A 38 15.34 1.35 25.01
N CYS A 39 14.52 0.63 24.25
CA CYS A 39 13.90 1.10 23.02
C CYS A 39 12.71 0.20 22.69
N LEU A 40 11.80 0.70 21.86
CA LEU A 40 10.63 -0.04 21.43
C LEU A 40 10.33 0.19 19.95
N ALA A 41 9.63 -0.76 19.35
CA ALA A 41 9.12 -0.66 17.99
C ALA A 41 7.74 -1.31 17.92
N VAL A 42 6.89 -0.83 17.03
CA VAL A 42 5.53 -1.36 16.87
C VAL A 42 5.22 -1.60 15.40
N SER A 43 4.53 -2.70 15.13
CA SER A 43 3.96 -3.05 13.84
C SER A 43 2.49 -3.43 14.00
N LYS A 44 1.83 -3.94 12.96
CA LYS A 44 0.43 -4.35 13.05
C LYS A 44 0.25 -5.50 14.04
N LYS A 45 1.21 -6.44 14.09
CA LYS A 45 1.13 -7.65 14.91
C LYS A 45 1.96 -7.56 16.20
N TRP A 46 3.11 -6.89 16.15
CA TRP A 46 4.12 -6.96 17.20
C TRP A 46 4.32 -5.63 17.93
N LEU A 47 4.56 -5.74 19.23
CA LEU A 47 5.26 -4.76 20.03
C LEU A 47 6.62 -5.37 20.39
N GLY A 48 7.70 -4.82 19.84
CA GLY A 48 9.07 -5.26 20.07
C GLY A 48 9.74 -4.38 21.13
N LEU A 49 10.22 -4.98 22.22
CA LEU A 49 10.90 -4.28 23.31
C LEU A 49 12.36 -4.71 23.39
N GLY A 50 13.26 -3.74 23.20
CA GLY A 50 14.69 -3.93 23.46
C GLY A 50 14.98 -3.74 24.94
N THR A 51 15.92 -4.52 25.46
CA THR A 51 16.35 -4.44 26.86
C THR A 51 17.84 -4.16 27.01
N SER A 52 18.17 -3.61 28.18
CA SER A 52 19.54 -3.39 28.67
C SER A 52 20.38 -4.68 28.75
N ALA A 53 19.75 -5.85 28.89
CA ALA A 53 20.43 -7.14 28.91
C ALA A 53 20.67 -7.75 27.52
N GLY A 54 20.32 -7.05 26.44
CA GLY A 54 20.47 -7.58 25.07
C GLY A 54 19.31 -8.46 24.61
N GLY A 55 18.21 -8.55 25.36
CA GLY A 55 17.00 -9.29 24.97
C GLY A 55 16.00 -8.43 24.20
N LEU A 56 15.50 -8.94 23.08
CA LEU A 56 14.37 -8.42 22.30
C LEU A 56 13.14 -9.24 22.63
N HIS A 57 12.17 -8.64 23.31
CA HIS A 57 10.89 -9.28 23.64
C HIS A 57 9.86 -8.93 22.57
N LEU A 58 9.30 -9.95 21.91
CA LEU A 58 8.24 -9.77 20.92
C LEU A 58 6.90 -10.13 21.52
N ILE A 59 6.07 -9.11 21.71
CA ILE A 59 4.74 -9.22 22.30
C ILE A 59 3.71 -9.12 21.18
N GLN A 60 2.84 -10.12 21.09
CA GLN A 60 1.70 -10.06 20.19
C GLN A 60 0.70 -9.05 20.75
N ARG A 61 0.37 -8.03 19.95
CA ARG A 61 -0.55 -6.94 20.36
C ARG A 61 -1.94 -7.45 20.67
N GLU A 62 -2.38 -8.49 19.95
CA GLU A 62 -3.63 -9.19 20.28
C GLU A 62 -3.45 -10.02 21.55
N GLY A 63 -4.09 -9.59 22.63
CA GLY A 63 -4.07 -10.27 23.93
C GLY A 63 -2.82 -10.05 24.77
N TRP A 64 -1.91 -9.16 24.35
CA TRP A 64 -0.70 -8.77 25.11
C TRP A 64 0.14 -9.96 25.60
N LYS A 65 0.42 -10.93 24.72
CA LYS A 65 1.20 -12.13 25.07
C LYS A 65 2.60 -12.10 24.48
N GLN A 66 3.62 -12.29 25.31
CA GLN A 66 4.98 -12.51 24.82
C GLN A 66 5.06 -13.84 24.08
N ARG A 67 5.49 -13.80 22.81
CA ARG A 67 5.63 -15.00 21.97
C ARG A 67 7.08 -15.45 21.80
N LEU A 68 7.98 -14.50 21.63
CA LEU A 68 9.39 -14.77 21.33
C LEU A 68 10.29 -13.87 22.17
N ILE A 69 11.46 -14.38 22.51
CA ILE A 69 12.58 -13.60 23.04
C ILE A 69 13.78 -13.91 22.16
N LEU A 70 14.39 -12.89 21.56
CA LEU A 70 15.63 -13.01 20.79
C LEU A 70 16.76 -12.38 21.62
N THR A 71 17.83 -13.12 21.86
CA THR A 71 18.91 -12.66 22.74
C THR A 71 20.17 -12.32 21.96
N HIS A 72 20.77 -11.18 22.29
CA HIS A 72 22.03 -10.70 21.76
C HIS A 72 23.10 -10.69 22.85
N LYS A 73 24.31 -11.16 22.50
CA LYS A 73 25.47 -11.13 23.40
C LYS A 73 26.30 -9.86 23.21
N GLU A 74 26.03 -9.13 22.15
CA GLU A 74 26.74 -7.94 21.69
C GLU A 74 26.32 -6.65 22.43
N GLY A 75 25.76 -6.80 23.64
CA GLY A 75 25.36 -5.70 24.52
C GLY A 75 23.88 -5.35 24.49
N SER A 76 23.52 -4.29 25.21
CA SER A 76 22.15 -3.77 25.30
C SER A 76 21.58 -3.43 23.92
N ILE A 77 20.31 -3.74 23.69
CA ILE A 77 19.63 -3.30 22.46
C ILE A 77 19.34 -1.80 22.58
N ILE A 78 19.66 -1.02 21.55
CA ILE A 78 19.52 0.46 21.57
C ILE A 78 18.54 0.99 20.55
N GLN A 79 18.26 0.23 19.48
CA GLN A 79 17.24 0.54 18.47
C GLN A 79 16.60 -0.76 18.01
N VAL A 80 15.30 -0.71 17.73
CA VAL A 80 14.53 -1.80 17.12
C VAL A 80 13.66 -1.17 16.04
N ALA A 81 13.49 -1.88 14.93
CA ALA A 81 12.54 -1.48 13.89
C ALA A 81 11.82 -2.71 13.33
N CYS A 82 10.50 -2.73 13.40
CA CYS A 82 9.69 -3.75 12.74
C CYS A 82 9.50 -3.38 11.26
N CYS A 83 9.57 -4.36 10.35
CA CYS A 83 9.31 -4.10 8.94
C CYS A 83 7.81 -3.78 8.72
N PRO A 84 7.45 -2.64 8.10
CA PRO A 84 6.05 -2.24 7.94
C PRO A 84 5.22 -3.10 6.98
N SER A 85 5.85 -3.70 5.97
CA SER A 85 5.18 -4.50 4.93
C SER A 85 5.17 -6.00 5.25
N ASP A 86 6.17 -6.46 6.00
CA ASP A 86 6.38 -7.87 6.31
C ASP A 86 6.63 -8.07 7.81
N GLU A 87 5.63 -8.61 8.49
CA GLU A 87 5.64 -8.84 9.94
C GLU A 87 6.58 -9.98 10.37
N ASP A 88 7.23 -10.67 9.42
CA ASP A 88 8.23 -11.72 9.68
C ASP A 88 9.64 -11.16 9.85
N PHE A 89 9.90 -9.89 9.49
CA PHE A 89 11.23 -9.29 9.60
C PHE A 89 11.32 -8.22 10.70
N ILE A 90 12.38 -8.30 11.51
CA ILE A 90 12.69 -7.30 12.52
C ILE A 90 14.18 -6.96 12.56
N ALA A 91 14.50 -5.67 12.64
CA ALA A 91 15.85 -5.17 12.72
C ALA A 91 16.16 -4.70 14.15
N VAL A 92 17.39 -4.93 14.57
CA VAL A 92 17.90 -4.64 15.91
C VAL A 92 19.28 -4.00 15.78
N ALA A 93 19.54 -2.95 16.55
CA ALA A 93 20.89 -2.44 16.77
C ALA A 93 21.27 -2.55 18.24
N THR A 94 22.53 -2.90 18.50
CA THR A 94 23.09 -3.06 19.85
C THR A 94 24.05 -1.93 20.22
N SER A 95 24.38 -1.79 21.49
CA SER A 95 25.32 -0.78 22.00
C SER A 95 26.75 -0.94 21.52
N GLN A 96 27.16 -2.13 21.04
CA GLN A 96 28.48 -2.33 20.44
C GLN A 96 28.55 -1.94 18.96
N GLY A 97 27.44 -1.47 18.37
CA GLY A 97 27.38 -1.06 16.96
C GLY A 97 27.04 -2.21 16.00
N LEU A 98 26.57 -3.35 16.51
CA LEU A 98 25.99 -4.42 15.68
C LEU A 98 24.62 -4.00 15.18
N VAL A 99 24.35 -4.16 13.89
CA VAL A 99 23.01 -4.13 13.28
C VAL A 99 22.69 -5.53 12.77
N ALA A 100 21.54 -6.09 13.16
CA ALA A 100 21.12 -7.42 12.77
C ALA A 100 19.66 -7.42 12.32
N VAL A 101 19.34 -8.27 11.34
CA VAL A 101 17.98 -8.54 10.89
C VAL A 101 17.64 -9.99 11.21
N TRP A 102 16.46 -10.18 11.80
CA TRP A 102 15.87 -11.46 12.11
C TRP A 102 14.66 -11.73 11.22
N GLU A 103 14.55 -12.97 10.75
CA GLU A 103 13.35 -13.57 10.14
C GLU A 103 12.70 -14.46 11.19
N LEU A 104 11.44 -14.21 11.52
CA LEU A 104 10.71 -14.86 12.62
C LEU A 104 10.11 -16.22 12.22
N GLN A 105 10.01 -16.52 10.91
CA GLN A 105 9.49 -17.76 10.33
C GLN A 105 8.05 -18.09 10.77
N LEU A 106 7.19 -17.07 10.84
CA LEU A 106 5.83 -17.14 11.38
C LEU A 106 4.91 -18.09 10.62
N GLU A 107 5.03 -18.16 9.29
CA GLU A 107 4.19 -19.04 8.46
C GLU A 107 4.71 -20.49 8.44
N ARG A 108 6.04 -20.67 8.55
CA ARG A 108 6.71 -21.96 8.41
C ARG A 108 6.82 -22.73 9.73
N ARG A 109 6.38 -22.13 10.85
CA ARG A 109 6.53 -22.67 12.23
C ARG A 109 7.98 -23.04 12.58
N GLY A 110 8.95 -22.35 11.97
CA GLY A 110 10.37 -22.56 12.22
C GLY A 110 10.88 -21.74 13.41
N ARG A 111 12.18 -21.87 13.71
CA ARG A 111 12.82 -21.05 14.75
C ARG A 111 13.27 -19.73 14.13
N PRO A 112 13.15 -18.59 14.85
CA PRO A 112 13.67 -17.33 14.36
C PRO A 112 15.16 -17.44 13.96
N GLU A 113 15.50 -16.97 12.76
CA GLU A 113 16.86 -17.00 12.23
C GLU A 113 17.40 -15.58 12.05
N ARG A 114 18.67 -15.38 12.40
CA ARG A 114 19.37 -14.13 12.12
C ARG A 114 19.89 -14.16 10.69
N VAL A 115 19.08 -13.62 9.78
CA VAL A 115 19.33 -13.69 8.32
C VAL A 115 20.46 -12.78 7.86
N SER A 116 20.74 -11.70 8.59
CA SER A 116 21.70 -10.68 8.15
C SER A 116 22.27 -9.90 9.33
N VAL A 117 23.56 -9.55 9.22
CA VAL A 117 24.35 -8.95 10.32
C VAL A 117 25.38 -7.99 9.74
N SER A 118 25.57 -6.83 10.38
CA SER A 118 26.55 -5.80 10.02
C SER A 118 27.26 -5.23 11.25
N TRP A 119 28.56 -5.00 11.11
CA TRP A 119 29.42 -4.35 12.10
C TRP A 119 29.93 -2.98 11.63
N GLU A 120 29.27 -2.41 10.62
CA GLU A 120 29.71 -1.18 9.94
C GLU A 120 29.76 0.05 10.86
N HIS A 121 29.03 -0.01 11.98
CA HIS A 121 28.93 1.01 13.03
C HIS A 121 29.70 0.61 14.30
N ARG A 122 30.62 -0.35 14.24
CA ARG A 122 31.37 -0.81 15.42
C ARG A 122 32.07 0.36 16.11
N GLY A 123 31.87 0.48 17.43
CA GLY A 123 32.42 1.56 18.25
C GLY A 123 31.65 2.88 18.16
N GLN A 124 30.61 2.96 17.32
CA GLN A 124 29.69 4.09 17.25
C GLN A 124 28.30 3.66 17.71
N ARG A 125 27.60 4.53 18.43
CA ARG A 125 26.22 4.26 18.86
C ARG A 125 25.28 4.47 17.66
N VAL A 126 24.54 3.43 17.27
CA VAL A 126 23.47 3.54 16.28
C VAL A 126 22.31 4.34 16.88
N THR A 127 21.89 5.40 16.19
CA THR A 127 20.89 6.36 16.68
C THR A 127 19.55 6.26 15.98
N ALA A 128 19.51 5.70 14.77
CA ALA A 128 18.29 5.57 13.99
C ALA A 128 18.33 4.30 13.11
N LEU A 129 17.16 3.67 12.96
CA LEU A 129 16.90 2.59 12.02
C LEU A 129 15.66 2.94 11.19
N CYS A 130 15.69 2.67 9.88
CA CYS A 130 14.48 2.75 9.05
C CYS A 130 14.46 1.66 7.97
N TRP A 131 13.27 1.16 7.66
CA TRP A 131 13.09 0.11 6.66
C TRP A 131 12.78 0.68 5.27
N ASP A 132 13.37 0.05 4.27
CA ASP A 132 12.83 -0.01 2.92
C ASP A 132 12.07 -1.33 2.77
N SER A 133 10.76 -1.22 2.90
CA SER A 133 9.79 -2.30 2.75
C SER A 133 9.79 -2.95 1.36
N GLY A 134 10.16 -2.21 0.31
CA GLY A 134 10.09 -2.67 -1.07
C GLY A 134 11.26 -3.57 -1.44
N SER A 135 12.48 -3.14 -1.09
CA SER A 135 13.71 -3.92 -1.34
C SER A 135 14.16 -4.75 -0.14
N LEU A 136 13.36 -4.82 0.92
CA LEU A 136 13.61 -5.56 2.16
C LEU A 136 15.02 -5.33 2.72
N ARG A 137 15.36 -4.05 2.94
CA ARG A 137 16.63 -3.61 3.53
C ARG A 137 16.39 -2.62 4.66
N VAL A 138 17.28 -2.61 5.65
CA VAL A 138 17.24 -1.67 6.76
C VAL A 138 18.40 -0.69 6.64
N PHE A 139 18.12 0.60 6.77
CA PHE A 139 19.12 1.64 6.90
C PHE A 139 19.44 1.89 8.38
N ALA A 140 20.70 2.13 8.68
CA ALA A 140 21.20 2.46 10.00
C ALA A 140 22.03 3.73 9.96
N GLY A 141 21.76 4.64 10.89
CA GLY A 141 22.51 5.88 11.09
C GLY A 141 23.13 5.90 12.49
N ASP A 142 24.34 6.45 12.61
CA ASP A 142 25.05 6.49 13.89
C ASP A 142 25.39 7.90 14.39
N GLN A 143 26.01 7.93 15.57
CA GLN A 143 26.50 9.14 16.23
C GLN A 143 27.64 9.84 15.47
N GLY A 144 28.40 9.12 14.65
CA GLY A 144 29.45 9.68 13.80
C GLY A 144 28.94 10.30 12.51
N GLY A 145 27.64 10.17 12.20
CA GLY A 145 27.06 10.63 10.94
C GLY A 145 27.11 9.59 9.81
N LYS A 146 27.60 8.39 10.06
CA LYS A 146 27.65 7.33 9.04
C LYS A 146 26.26 6.75 8.83
N VAL A 147 25.87 6.58 7.57
CA VAL A 147 24.62 5.93 7.17
C VAL A 147 24.94 4.73 6.28
N SER A 148 24.49 3.56 6.68
CA SER A 148 24.66 2.30 5.93
C SER A 148 23.30 1.61 5.71
N PHE A 149 23.24 0.64 4.81
CA PHE A 149 22.11 -0.30 4.74
C PHE A 149 22.57 -1.75 4.85
N LEU A 150 21.65 -2.59 5.31
CA LEU A 150 21.77 -4.04 5.41
C LEU A 150 20.55 -4.68 4.75
N ARG A 151 20.74 -5.51 3.71
CA ARG A 151 19.65 -6.27 3.08
C ARG A 151 19.25 -7.46 3.96
N ALA A 152 17.96 -7.80 4.02
CA ALA A 152 17.43 -8.91 4.81
C ALA A 152 17.28 -10.23 4.02
N GLY A 153 17.54 -10.21 2.71
CA GLY A 153 17.34 -11.37 1.83
C GLY A 153 18.20 -12.58 2.20
N SER A 154 17.59 -13.76 2.17
CA SER A 154 18.27 -15.03 2.43
C SER A 154 19.40 -15.28 1.43
N THR A 155 20.62 -15.45 1.93
CA THR A 155 21.77 -15.95 1.15
C THR A 155 21.57 -17.38 0.60
N LYS A 156 20.42 -18.02 0.87
CA LYS A 156 20.10 -19.39 0.44
C LYS A 156 19.33 -19.48 -0.89
N LEU A 157 18.86 -18.38 -1.49
CA LEU A 157 18.05 -18.42 -2.73
C LEU A 157 18.79 -18.18 -4.06
N SER A 158 20.11 -17.96 -4.07
CA SER A 158 20.86 -17.81 -5.33
C SER A 158 22.11 -18.70 -5.37
N LYS A 159 21.92 -20.00 -5.65
CA LYS A 159 23.02 -20.87 -6.10
C LYS A 159 23.44 -20.61 -7.55
N ALA A 160 22.91 -19.59 -8.22
CA ALA A 160 23.17 -19.29 -9.63
C ALA A 160 23.69 -17.86 -9.92
N ALA A 161 24.06 -17.07 -8.90
CA ALA A 161 24.65 -15.76 -9.12
C ALA A 161 25.99 -15.63 -8.36
N THR A 162 27.06 -16.02 -9.04
CA THR A 162 28.46 -15.83 -8.61
C THR A 162 28.93 -14.40 -8.85
N PHE A 163 28.15 -13.40 -8.43
CA PHE A 163 28.59 -12.01 -8.32
C PHE A 163 28.42 -11.56 -6.88
N VAL A 164 29.45 -10.91 -6.34
CA VAL A 164 29.53 -10.49 -4.93
C VAL A 164 28.43 -9.46 -4.63
N ILE A 165 27.26 -9.94 -4.21
CA ILE A 165 26.24 -9.07 -3.62
C ILE A 165 26.72 -8.75 -2.21
N PHE A 166 27.24 -7.53 -2.02
CA PHE A 166 27.57 -7.05 -0.68
C PHE A 166 26.26 -6.86 0.10
N PRO A 167 26.02 -7.62 1.19
CA PRO A 167 24.78 -7.49 1.96
C PRO A 167 24.71 -6.17 2.74
N VAL A 168 25.85 -5.48 2.85
CA VAL A 168 26.06 -4.23 3.57
C VAL A 168 26.78 -3.24 2.66
N GLN A 169 26.30 -1.99 2.62
CA GLN A 169 26.98 -0.91 1.93
C GLN A 169 26.79 0.41 2.69
N THR A 170 27.86 1.21 2.78
CA THR A 170 27.77 2.59 3.28
C THR A 170 27.14 3.46 2.20
N VAL A 171 26.04 4.14 2.54
CA VAL A 171 25.31 5.04 1.64
C VAL A 171 26.01 6.40 1.61
N THR A 172 26.28 6.96 2.78
CA THR A 172 26.89 8.28 2.92
C THR A 172 27.42 8.49 4.33
N THR A 173 28.24 9.52 4.52
CA THR A 173 28.60 10.04 5.84
C THR A 173 28.22 11.51 5.87
N VAL A 174 27.29 11.85 6.77
CA VAL A 174 26.88 13.23 7.00
C VAL A 174 27.81 13.90 8.01
N ASP A 175 27.68 15.22 8.09
CA ASP A 175 28.54 16.13 8.84
C ASP A 175 28.42 16.06 10.37
N SER A 176 27.35 15.45 10.89
CA SER A 176 27.11 15.35 12.33
C SER A 176 26.23 14.14 12.67
N ARG A 177 26.04 13.87 13.97
CA ARG A 177 25.20 12.78 14.48
C ARG A 177 23.84 12.71 13.77
N VAL A 178 23.48 11.51 13.32
CA VAL A 178 22.14 11.25 12.78
C VAL A 178 21.13 11.27 13.92
N VAL A 179 20.08 12.07 13.78
CA VAL A 179 18.97 12.23 14.74
C VAL A 179 17.80 11.31 14.37
N GLN A 180 17.43 11.28 13.08
CA GLN A 180 16.29 10.52 12.59
C GLN A 180 16.50 10.14 11.12
N LEU A 181 16.04 8.94 10.76
CA LEU A 181 15.97 8.47 9.38
C LEU A 181 14.51 8.26 8.98
N GLY A 182 14.22 8.39 7.70
CA GLY A 182 12.94 8.02 7.10
C GLY A 182 13.15 7.50 5.69
N TYR A 183 12.26 6.63 5.21
CA TYR A 183 12.34 6.13 3.85
C TYR A 183 10.94 6.08 3.22
N GLN A 184 10.81 6.58 2.00
CA GLN A 184 9.58 6.53 1.23
C GLN A 184 9.87 6.62 -0.28
N GLU A 185 9.26 5.73 -1.08
CA GLU A 185 9.28 5.76 -2.55
C GLU A 185 10.68 6.00 -3.15
N GLY A 186 11.66 5.16 -2.80
CA GLY A 186 13.03 5.22 -3.32
C GLY A 186 13.92 6.29 -2.66
N ARG A 187 13.39 7.09 -1.73
CA ARG A 187 14.09 8.21 -1.12
C ARG A 187 14.35 8.00 0.37
N LEU A 188 15.59 8.20 0.77
CA LEU A 188 16.08 8.18 2.14
C LEU A 188 16.22 9.60 2.67
N LEU A 189 15.52 9.90 3.75
CA LEU A 189 15.63 11.13 4.51
C LEU A 189 16.63 10.94 5.65
N VAL A 190 17.62 11.82 5.75
CA VAL A 190 18.64 11.81 6.80
C VAL A 190 18.63 13.15 7.55
N SER A 191 18.16 13.12 8.79
CA SER A 191 18.12 14.27 9.69
C SER A 191 19.36 14.25 10.60
N SER A 192 20.29 15.21 10.48
CA SER A 192 21.47 15.37 11.35
C SER A 192 21.34 16.57 12.30
N LEU A 193 22.25 16.76 13.26
CA LEU A 193 22.20 17.90 14.19
C LEU A 193 22.24 19.26 13.47
N SER A 194 22.96 19.31 12.35
CA SER A 194 23.27 20.54 11.63
C SER A 194 22.41 20.75 10.39
N ARG A 195 21.99 19.67 9.72
CA ARG A 195 21.34 19.72 8.40
C ARG A 195 20.32 18.59 8.23
N CYS A 196 19.52 18.66 7.17
CA CYS A 196 18.61 17.59 6.77
C CYS A 196 18.85 17.31 5.27
N TYR A 197 18.97 16.04 4.92
CA TYR A 197 19.32 15.57 3.58
C TYR A 197 18.24 14.65 3.05
N LEU A 198 17.97 14.76 1.76
CA LEU A 198 17.16 13.82 1.01
C LEU A 198 18.07 13.11 0.01
N CYS A 199 18.11 11.80 0.05
CA CYS A 199 18.90 10.95 -0.83
C CYS A 199 17.94 10.15 -1.71
N ASP A 200 18.09 10.23 -3.03
CA ASP A 200 17.52 9.27 -3.95
C ASP A 200 18.42 8.03 -3.95
N THR A 201 17.88 6.89 -3.50
CA THR A 201 18.65 5.65 -3.34
C THR A 201 18.80 4.87 -4.63
N GLU A 202 18.05 5.20 -5.68
CA GLU A 202 18.18 4.58 -7.00
C GLU A 202 19.20 5.34 -7.86
N ARG A 203 19.20 6.68 -7.76
CA ARG A 203 20.08 7.57 -8.53
C ARG A 203 21.34 8.00 -7.77
N GLU A 204 21.45 7.64 -6.50
CA GLU A 204 22.52 8.06 -5.59
C GLU A 204 22.72 9.59 -5.53
N LYS A 205 21.63 10.34 -5.66
CA LYS A 205 21.64 11.82 -5.63
C LYS A 205 21.26 12.32 -4.25
N PHE A 206 21.99 13.34 -3.77
CA PHE A 206 21.78 13.95 -2.46
C PHE A 206 21.37 15.41 -2.60
N TRP A 207 20.27 15.77 -1.95
CA TRP A 207 19.82 17.16 -1.82
C TRP A 207 19.84 17.57 -0.37
N ARG A 208 20.27 18.81 -0.12
CA ARG A 208 20.09 19.45 1.18
C ARG A 208 18.70 20.08 1.21
N ILE A 209 17.94 19.83 2.29
CA ILE A 209 16.62 20.42 2.47
C ILE A 209 16.77 21.83 3.03
N GLY A 210 16.48 22.81 2.18
CA GLY A 210 16.67 24.23 2.43
C GLY A 210 18.13 24.64 2.61
N ASN A 211 18.34 25.95 2.77
CA ASN A 211 19.68 26.54 2.79
C ASN A 211 20.17 26.96 4.18
N LYS A 212 19.29 27.05 5.18
CA LYS A 212 19.70 27.40 6.55
C LYS A 212 20.05 26.17 7.35
N GLU A 213 21.19 26.25 8.01
CA GLU A 213 21.63 25.27 8.99
C GLU A 213 20.79 25.37 10.26
N ARG A 214 20.90 24.35 11.09
CA ARG A 214 20.30 24.27 12.42
C ARG A 214 21.37 23.83 13.40
N ASP A 215 21.11 23.99 14.68
CA ASP A 215 22.00 23.54 15.74
C ASP A 215 21.16 22.91 16.86
N GLY A 216 21.20 21.59 16.93
CA GLY A 216 20.45 20.80 17.92
C GLY A 216 19.77 19.57 17.35
N GLU A 217 19.11 18.81 18.23
CA GLU A 217 18.34 17.64 17.83
C GLU A 217 17.02 18.08 17.21
N TYR A 218 16.87 17.82 15.91
CA TYR A 218 15.67 18.16 15.16
C TYR A 218 15.29 17.01 14.21
N GLY A 219 14.03 16.61 14.28
CA GLY A 219 13.48 15.49 13.51
C GLY A 219 13.07 15.88 12.09
N ALA A 220 12.83 14.86 11.28
CA ALA A 220 12.22 15.01 9.97
C ALA A 220 11.48 13.73 9.58
N CYS A 221 10.36 13.87 8.88
CA CYS A 221 9.61 12.72 8.39
C CYS A 221 8.92 13.01 7.05
N PHE A 222 8.59 11.93 6.35
CA PHE A 222 7.69 12.00 5.21
C PHE A 222 6.24 12.09 5.69
N PHE A 223 5.40 12.74 4.87
CA PHE A 223 3.98 12.82 5.07
C PHE A 223 3.27 12.22 3.84
N PRO A 224 2.87 10.94 3.89
CA PRO A 224 2.19 10.30 2.78
C PRO A 224 0.80 10.93 2.60
N GLN A 225 0.58 11.62 1.49
CA GLN A 225 -0.77 12.07 1.14
C GLN A 225 -1.60 10.87 0.67
N SER A 226 -2.84 10.78 1.13
CA SER A 226 -3.82 9.82 0.63
C SER A 226 -3.93 9.97 -0.88
N ARG A 227 -3.54 8.93 -1.62
CA ARG A 227 -3.63 8.87 -3.09
C ARG A 227 -5.09 9.08 -3.50
N SER A 228 -5.46 10.31 -3.85
CA SER A 228 -6.67 10.55 -4.62
C SER A 228 -6.41 10.00 -6.03
N PRO A 229 -7.28 9.13 -6.58
CA PRO A 229 -7.11 8.62 -7.95
C PRO A 229 -7.19 9.73 -9.01
N ALA A 230 -7.54 10.96 -8.63
CA ALA A 230 -7.44 12.16 -9.44
C ALA A 230 -6.34 13.08 -8.87
N GLY A 231 -5.13 13.03 -9.45
CA GLY A 231 -4.10 14.08 -9.40
C GLY A 231 -3.91 14.81 -8.07
N GLY A 232 -3.68 14.09 -6.97
CA GLY A 232 -3.37 14.71 -5.68
C GLY A 232 -2.05 15.48 -5.69
N PRO A 233 -1.85 16.44 -4.75
CA PRO A 233 -0.58 17.15 -4.61
C PRO A 233 0.59 16.17 -4.40
N PRO A 234 1.82 16.56 -4.76
CA PRO A 234 3.00 15.72 -4.56
C PRO A 234 3.20 15.42 -3.06
N PRO A 235 3.82 14.26 -2.72
CA PRO A 235 4.13 13.94 -1.34
C PRO A 235 5.04 15.00 -0.72
N LEU A 236 4.85 15.26 0.58
CA LEU A 236 5.49 16.35 1.31
C LEU A 236 6.42 15.82 2.38
N LEU A 237 7.43 16.64 2.70
CA LEU A 237 8.40 16.39 3.74
C LEU A 237 8.27 17.45 4.83
N TYR A 238 8.34 17.04 6.10
CA TYR A 238 8.34 17.96 7.23
C TYR A 238 9.66 17.88 8.00
N CYS A 239 10.28 19.04 8.23
CA CYS A 239 11.57 19.15 8.90
C CYS A 239 11.50 20.13 10.08
N ALA A 240 11.83 19.67 11.29
CA ALA A 240 11.88 20.51 12.47
C ALA A 240 13.04 21.52 12.41
N ARG A 241 12.79 22.71 12.97
CA ARG A 241 13.71 23.84 13.01
C ARG A 241 13.64 24.60 14.34
N PRO A 242 14.70 25.36 14.69
CA PRO A 242 14.73 26.15 15.92
C PRO A 242 13.53 27.10 16.08
N GLY A 243 13.08 27.24 17.33
CA GLY A 243 11.98 28.14 17.72
C GLY A 243 10.58 27.58 17.48
N SER A 244 10.37 26.27 17.70
CA SER A 244 9.10 25.58 17.46
C SER A 244 8.60 25.73 16.01
N ARG A 245 9.51 25.60 15.04
CA ARG A 245 9.20 25.74 13.61
C ARG A 245 9.26 24.40 12.90
N ILE A 246 8.41 24.21 11.90
CA ILE A 246 8.47 23.07 10.99
C ILE A 246 8.45 23.59 9.57
N TRP A 247 9.43 23.18 8.77
CA TRP A 247 9.43 23.43 7.33
C TRP A 247 8.66 22.34 6.62
N GLU A 248 7.79 22.75 5.73
CA GLU A 248 7.19 21.91 4.70
C GLU A 248 8.05 22.02 3.45
N SER A 249 8.45 20.89 2.88
CA SER A 249 9.40 20.85 1.78
C SER A 249 8.97 19.86 0.71
N SER A 250 9.33 20.15 -0.53
CA SER A 250 9.14 19.27 -1.67
C SER A 250 10.17 18.13 -1.66
N PHE A 251 9.96 17.14 -2.53
CA PHE A 251 10.92 16.06 -2.75
C PHE A 251 12.14 16.50 -3.59
N SER A 252 12.21 17.77 -4.03
CA SER A 252 13.43 18.38 -4.58
C SER A 252 14.31 19.04 -3.50
N GLY A 253 13.86 19.05 -2.24
CA GLY A 253 14.57 19.69 -1.13
C GLY A 253 14.28 21.19 -0.97
N GLU A 254 13.32 21.73 -1.73
CA GLU A 254 12.90 23.13 -1.64
C GLU A 254 11.90 23.33 -0.50
N VAL A 255 12.06 24.42 0.25
CA VAL A 255 11.17 24.77 1.36
C VAL A 255 9.95 25.51 0.80
N LEU A 256 8.78 24.91 0.94
CA LEU A 256 7.51 25.45 0.46
C LEU A 256 6.88 26.40 1.47
N SER A 257 6.88 26.01 2.75
CA SER A 257 6.25 26.79 3.82
C SER A 257 6.98 26.62 5.16
N THR A 258 6.79 27.58 6.07
CA THR A 258 7.31 27.53 7.45
C THR A 258 6.17 27.67 8.44
N HIS A 259 5.82 26.56 9.09
CA HIS A 259 4.84 26.49 10.17
C HIS A 259 5.48 26.98 11.48
N GLN A 260 4.84 27.93 12.17
CA GLN A 260 5.38 28.57 13.38
C GLN A 260 4.48 28.28 14.59
N PHE A 261 4.89 27.38 15.47
CA PHE A 261 4.07 26.91 16.59
C PHE A 261 4.35 27.61 17.92
N LYS A 262 5.40 28.43 18.03
CA LYS A 262 5.82 29.04 19.31
C LYS A 262 4.68 29.74 20.06
N GLN A 263 3.89 30.54 19.35
CA GLN A 263 2.73 31.24 19.93
C GLN A 263 1.51 30.31 20.04
N LEU A 264 1.31 29.39 19.09
CA LEU A 264 0.18 28.46 19.10
C LEU A 264 0.24 27.47 20.27
N LEU A 265 1.45 27.17 20.77
CA LEU A 265 1.69 26.35 21.96
C LEU A 265 1.37 27.07 23.29
N ALA A 266 0.96 28.34 23.25
CA ALA A 266 0.48 29.06 24.44
C ALA A 266 -0.91 28.59 24.92
N CYS A 267 -1.60 27.73 24.16
CA CYS A 267 -2.86 27.14 24.59
C CYS A 267 -2.66 26.22 25.82
N PRO A 268 -3.67 26.09 26.71
CA PRO A 268 -3.59 25.19 27.84
C PRO A 268 -3.46 23.72 27.40
N PRO A 269 -2.75 22.88 28.18
CA PRO A 269 -2.64 21.45 27.89
C PRO A 269 -3.99 20.77 28.04
N LEU A 270 -4.26 19.78 27.17
CA LEU A 270 -5.39 18.89 27.36
C LEU A 270 -5.03 17.76 28.34
N PRO A 271 -5.94 17.41 29.26
CA PRO A 271 -5.70 16.33 30.19
C PRO A 271 -5.60 15.00 29.46
N LEU A 272 -4.68 14.14 29.91
CA LEU A 272 -4.64 12.74 29.51
C LEU A 272 -5.85 12.03 30.14
N ILE A 273 -6.67 11.37 29.31
CA ILE A 273 -7.78 10.56 29.81
C ILE A 273 -7.22 9.20 30.20
N SER A 274 -7.07 8.92 31.49
CA SER A 274 -6.55 7.65 31.98
C SER A 274 -7.46 7.10 33.09
N TYR A 275 -7.46 5.79 33.25
CA TYR A 275 -8.10 5.13 34.40
C TYR A 275 -7.33 5.36 35.71
N ARG A 276 -6.09 5.87 35.65
CA ARG A 276 -5.21 6.08 36.81
C ARG A 276 -5.46 7.40 37.54
N SER A 277 -5.99 8.40 36.84
CA SER A 277 -6.15 9.76 37.36
C SER A 277 -7.35 10.44 36.73
N GLU A 278 -8.09 11.22 37.53
CA GLU A 278 -9.18 12.04 37.01
C GLU A 278 -8.65 13.14 36.07
N PRO A 279 -9.31 13.40 34.93
CA PRO A 279 -8.87 14.41 33.99
C PRO A 279 -9.11 15.81 34.55
N GLN A 280 -8.03 16.58 34.69
CA GLN A 280 -8.09 17.96 35.16
C GLN A 280 -7.67 18.90 34.03
N TYR A 281 -8.64 19.58 33.43
CA TYR A 281 -8.37 20.65 32.48
C TYR A 281 -8.29 21.99 33.22
N VAL A 282 -7.17 22.68 33.09
CA VAL A 282 -6.96 24.00 33.70
C VAL A 282 -6.93 25.04 32.56
N PRO A 283 -7.99 25.86 32.39
CA PRO A 283 -8.12 26.79 31.26
C PRO A 283 -7.28 28.05 31.45
N VAL A 284 -6.02 27.90 31.87
CA VAL A 284 -5.08 29.01 32.06
C VAL A 284 -4.14 29.06 30.86
N GLN A 285 -4.15 30.21 30.18
CA GLN A 285 -3.27 30.45 29.04
C GLN A 285 -1.81 30.38 29.48
N ARG A 286 -1.00 29.61 28.76
CA ARG A 286 0.43 29.44 29.03
C ARG A 286 1.23 30.50 28.29
N SER A 287 2.48 30.71 28.70
CA SER A 287 3.43 31.49 27.92
C SER A 287 3.80 30.78 26.62
N SER A 288 4.19 31.54 25.60
CA SER A 288 4.71 30.97 24.35
C SER A 288 5.86 29.99 24.61
N GLN A 289 5.85 28.84 23.97
CA GLN A 289 6.82 27.77 24.22
C GLN A 289 7.82 27.64 23.07
N SER A 290 9.11 27.69 23.36
CA SER A 290 10.19 27.50 22.38
C SER A 290 10.79 26.11 22.54
N ILE A 291 10.21 25.13 21.86
CA ILE A 291 10.51 23.71 22.00
C ILE A 291 11.36 23.26 20.81
N ALA A 292 12.32 22.37 21.07
CA ALA A 292 13.05 21.65 20.04
C ALA A 292 12.29 20.36 19.71
N PHE A 293 11.82 20.22 18.47
CA PHE A 293 11.15 19.02 18.01
C PHE A 293 12.18 17.98 17.57
N SER A 294 12.68 17.20 18.52
CA SER A 294 13.81 16.26 18.34
C SER A 294 13.52 15.13 17.34
N LYS A 295 12.30 14.59 17.37
CA LYS A 295 11.78 13.62 16.39
C LYS A 295 10.41 14.08 15.89
N LEU A 296 10.13 13.80 14.63
CA LEU A 296 8.81 14.00 14.01
C LEU A 296 8.27 12.65 13.54
N LEU A 297 7.07 12.26 13.99
CA LEU A 297 6.42 11.02 13.58
C LEU A 297 5.10 11.32 12.89
N TYR A 298 4.76 10.51 11.90
CA TYR A 298 3.46 10.53 11.24
C TYR A 298 2.43 9.73 12.07
N LEU A 299 1.29 10.35 12.36
CA LEU A 299 0.26 9.80 13.25
C LEU A 299 -1.13 9.87 12.60
N GLY A 300 -1.89 8.77 12.68
CA GLY A 300 -3.33 8.72 12.38
C GLY A 300 -3.72 9.19 10.97
N ASP A 301 -2.82 9.03 10.01
CA ASP A 301 -2.96 9.42 8.60
C ASP A 301 -3.07 10.93 8.30
N GLN A 302 -3.04 11.79 9.30
CA GLN A 302 -3.31 13.22 9.12
C GLN A 302 -2.49 14.14 10.02
N HIS A 303 -1.70 13.61 10.95
CA HIS A 303 -1.09 14.40 12.03
C HIS A 303 0.42 14.19 12.14
N LEU A 304 1.09 15.20 12.69
CA LEU A 304 2.49 15.12 13.11
C LEU A 304 2.56 15.05 14.62
N LEU A 305 3.39 14.14 15.12
CA LEU A 305 3.65 13.91 16.54
C LEU A 305 5.11 14.26 16.87
N THR A 306 5.30 14.95 17.98
CA THR A 306 6.61 15.16 18.61
C THR A 306 6.44 15.17 20.13
N TRP A 307 7.53 15.07 20.87
CA TRP A 307 7.48 15.06 22.33
C TRP A 307 8.73 15.70 22.92
N THR A 308 8.61 16.03 24.21
CA THR A 308 9.70 16.37 25.11
C THR A 308 9.72 15.33 26.23
N ASP A 309 10.61 15.49 27.20
CA ASP A 309 10.59 14.71 28.44
C ASP A 309 9.31 14.93 29.28
N SER A 310 8.59 16.03 29.08
CA SER A 310 7.47 16.46 29.93
C SER A 310 6.10 16.50 29.24
N ALA A 311 6.05 16.36 27.91
CA ALA A 311 4.80 16.52 27.16
C ALA A 311 4.85 15.91 25.75
N ILE A 312 3.67 15.54 25.25
CA ILE A 312 3.41 15.13 23.87
C ILE A 312 2.69 16.26 23.13
N TYR A 313 3.11 16.52 21.88
CA TYR A 313 2.56 17.56 21.01
C TYR A 313 2.10 16.96 19.68
N ILE A 314 0.87 17.29 19.27
CA ILE A 314 0.29 16.82 18.01
C ILE A 314 -0.18 18.01 17.17
N PHE A 315 0.20 18.02 15.89
CA PHE A 315 -0.10 19.09 14.94
C PHE A 315 -0.90 18.59 13.76
N ARG A 316 -1.71 19.49 13.18
CA ARG A 316 -2.33 19.32 11.86
C ARG A 316 -1.48 20.07 10.83
N PRO A 317 -0.59 19.39 10.09
CA PRO A 317 0.30 20.06 9.16
C PRO A 317 -0.45 20.80 8.03
N GLN A 318 -1.57 20.26 7.55
CA GLN A 318 -2.33 20.86 6.43
C GLN A 318 -2.95 22.21 6.78
N SER A 319 -3.28 22.43 8.06
CA SER A 319 -3.86 23.69 8.53
C SER A 319 -2.88 24.54 9.34
N GLY A 320 -1.66 24.06 9.59
CA GLY A 320 -0.67 24.75 10.42
C GLY A 320 -1.10 24.97 11.88
N GLN A 321 -1.98 24.11 12.40
CA GLN A 321 -2.57 24.27 13.74
C GLN A 321 -2.08 23.22 14.73
N VAL A 322 -2.10 23.56 16.02
CA VAL A 322 -1.92 22.60 17.12
C VAL A 322 -3.23 21.83 17.30
N LEU A 323 -3.19 20.51 17.18
CA LEU A 323 -4.35 19.66 17.47
C LEU A 323 -4.58 19.61 18.98
N LEU A 324 -3.54 19.22 19.71
CA LEU A 324 -3.47 19.20 21.16
C LEU A 324 -2.03 19.05 21.64
N TRP A 325 -1.81 19.30 22.91
CA TRP A 325 -0.66 18.82 23.63
C TRP A 325 -1.07 18.42 25.05
N SER A 326 -0.40 17.42 25.62
CA SER A 326 -0.71 16.86 26.93
C SER A 326 0.56 16.63 27.73
N GLU A 327 0.52 16.96 29.02
CA GLU A 327 1.63 16.78 29.95
C GLU A 327 1.76 15.30 30.33
N ILE A 328 2.93 14.72 30.06
CA ILE A 328 3.27 13.32 30.34
C ILE A 328 4.73 13.29 30.76
N LYS A 329 5.00 12.73 31.95
CA LYS A 329 6.33 12.79 32.57
C LYS A 329 7.28 11.72 32.04
N ASP A 330 8.56 12.08 32.03
CA ASP A 330 9.72 11.25 31.74
C ASP A 330 9.67 10.51 30.39
N VAL A 331 9.10 11.10 29.34
CA VAL A 331 9.02 10.43 28.01
C VAL A 331 10.39 10.38 27.34
N VAL A 332 10.88 9.17 27.05
CA VAL A 332 12.17 8.91 26.40
C VAL A 332 12.00 8.66 24.90
N ASP A 333 11.07 7.78 24.53
CA ASP A 333 10.84 7.41 23.14
C ASP A 333 9.36 7.07 22.91
N ILE A 334 8.89 7.28 21.69
CA ILE A 334 7.53 6.93 21.29
C ILE A 334 7.59 6.18 19.96
N ALA A 335 6.89 5.04 19.88
CA ALA A 335 6.57 4.43 18.60
C ALA A 335 5.07 4.46 18.35
N VAL A 336 4.72 4.57 17.07
CA VAL A 336 3.36 4.79 16.62
C VAL A 336 2.93 3.73 15.63
N HIS A 337 1.67 3.30 15.75
CA HIS A 337 1.01 2.52 14.72
C HIS A 337 -0.42 3.05 14.54
N ARG A 338 -0.70 3.61 13.37
CA ARG A 338 -1.96 4.30 13.09
C ARG A 338 -2.19 5.42 14.11
N SER A 339 -3.22 5.30 14.97
CA SER A 339 -3.57 6.29 16.00
C SER A 339 -3.15 5.85 17.41
N GLU A 340 -2.38 4.78 17.54
CA GLU A 340 -1.87 4.27 18.81
C GLU A 340 -0.42 4.69 19.02
N LEU A 341 -0.10 5.05 20.27
CA LEU A 341 1.19 5.55 20.72
C LEU A 341 1.67 4.67 21.88
N PHE A 342 2.91 4.21 21.78
CA PHE A 342 3.59 3.44 22.82
C PHE A 342 4.72 4.30 23.36
N CYS A 343 4.56 4.81 24.58
CA CYS A 343 5.53 5.71 25.19
C CYS A 343 6.43 4.93 26.14
N LEU A 344 7.74 5.04 25.97
CA LEU A 344 8.76 4.56 26.89
C LEU A 344 9.09 5.69 27.88
N HIS A 345 9.01 5.40 29.17
CA HIS A 345 9.36 6.34 30.22
C HIS A 345 10.77 6.11 30.78
N GLY A 346 11.38 7.14 31.37
CA GLY A 346 12.76 7.09 31.90
C GLY A 346 12.98 6.08 33.03
N ASN A 347 11.90 5.73 33.74
CA ASN A 347 11.89 4.67 34.75
C ASN A 347 11.83 3.25 34.15
N GLY A 348 11.73 3.11 32.82
CA GLY A 348 11.58 1.84 32.11
C GLY A 348 10.14 1.35 31.97
N GLN A 349 9.16 2.07 32.51
CA GLN A 349 7.74 1.77 32.31
C GLN A 349 7.28 2.16 30.91
N MET A 350 6.11 1.64 30.53
CA MET A 350 5.49 1.91 29.24
C MET A 350 4.02 2.27 29.40
N SER A 351 3.57 3.26 28.64
CA SER A 351 2.15 3.61 28.52
C SER A 351 1.64 3.38 27.10
N HIS A 352 0.39 2.91 26.99
CA HIS A 352 -0.30 2.71 25.71
C HIS A 352 -1.41 3.76 25.58
N LEU A 353 -1.20 4.73 24.70
CA LEU A 353 -2.11 5.84 24.47
C LEU A 353 -2.74 5.73 23.09
N SER A 354 -3.97 6.20 22.95
CA SER A 354 -4.66 6.32 21.68
C SER A 354 -5.07 7.77 21.44
N LEU A 355 -4.76 8.30 20.26
CA LEU A 355 -5.34 9.55 19.79
C LEU A 355 -6.74 9.25 19.24
N VAL A 356 -7.76 9.80 19.88
CA VAL A 356 -9.17 9.60 19.50
C VAL A 356 -9.92 10.93 19.54
N SER A 357 -10.98 11.04 18.73
CA SER A 357 -11.92 12.15 18.88
C SER A 357 -12.71 12.00 20.18
N ALA A 358 -13.17 13.11 20.75
CA ALA A 358 -13.85 13.13 22.04
C ALA A 358 -15.09 12.21 22.06
N GLU A 359 -15.88 12.20 20.98
CA GLU A 359 -17.07 11.33 20.85
C GLU A 359 -16.71 9.83 20.81
N ARG A 360 -15.61 9.47 20.14
CA ARG A 360 -15.09 8.08 20.14
C ARG A 360 -14.50 7.69 21.48
N CYS A 361 -13.91 8.65 22.21
CA CYS A 361 -13.45 8.43 23.57
C CYS A 361 -14.61 8.06 24.49
N VAL A 362 -15.70 8.83 24.47
CA VAL A 362 -16.92 8.55 25.25
C VAL A 362 -17.50 7.17 24.89
N GLU A 363 -17.66 6.87 23.60
CA GLU A 363 -18.14 5.56 23.15
C GLU A 363 -17.31 4.39 23.72
N ARG A 364 -15.97 4.52 23.70
CA ARG A 364 -15.04 3.49 24.21
C ARG A 364 -15.06 3.36 25.73
N LEU A 365 -15.22 4.48 26.46
CA LEU A 365 -15.33 4.47 27.93
C LEU A 365 -16.66 3.85 28.38
N LEU A 366 -17.77 4.15 27.68
CA LEU A 366 -19.07 3.54 27.94
C LEU A 366 -19.10 2.03 27.69
N ARG A 367 -18.33 1.52 26.73
CA ARG A 367 -18.18 0.07 26.50
C ARG A 367 -17.36 -0.65 27.58
N ARG A 368 -16.62 0.09 28.39
CA ARG A 368 -15.77 -0.41 29.48
C ARG A 368 -16.36 -0.08 30.86
N ASP A 369 -17.62 0.36 30.92
CA ASP A 369 -18.34 0.74 32.14
C ASP A 369 -17.61 1.79 33.00
N SER A 370 -16.79 2.64 32.37
CA SER A 370 -16.07 3.73 33.06
C SER A 370 -16.92 4.99 33.08
N TRP A 371 -17.98 4.96 33.90
CA TRP A 371 -19.03 5.98 33.91
C TRP A 371 -18.52 7.37 34.28
N VAL A 372 -17.77 7.51 35.36
CA VAL A 372 -17.30 8.83 35.85
C VAL A 372 -16.39 9.51 34.82
N LEU A 373 -15.48 8.77 34.19
CA LEU A 373 -14.61 9.29 33.14
C LEU A 373 -15.40 9.65 31.87
N ALA A 374 -16.34 8.80 31.46
CA ALA A 374 -17.19 9.08 30.31
C ALA A 374 -17.99 10.38 30.51
N ALA A 375 -18.59 10.56 31.69
CA ALA A 375 -19.34 11.77 32.04
C ALA A 375 -18.45 13.01 32.09
N SER A 376 -17.24 12.89 32.63
CA SER A 376 -16.25 13.97 32.65
C SER A 376 -15.87 14.41 31.23
N VAL A 377 -15.61 13.46 30.32
CA VAL A 377 -15.31 13.77 28.91
C VAL A 377 -16.52 14.40 28.21
N CYS A 378 -17.74 13.95 28.50
CA CYS A 378 -18.95 14.58 27.96
C CYS A 378 -19.08 16.05 28.36
N CYS A 379 -18.80 16.36 29.64
CA CYS A 379 -18.89 17.73 30.15
C CYS A 379 -17.73 18.61 29.67
N MET A 380 -16.53 18.04 29.45
CA MET A 380 -15.39 18.77 28.88
C MET A 380 -15.57 19.10 27.39
N PHE A 381 -16.20 18.22 26.61
CA PHE A 381 -16.33 18.34 25.15
C PHE A 381 -17.79 18.36 24.67
N PRO A 382 -18.64 19.28 25.18
CA PRO A 382 -20.04 19.34 24.76
C PRO A 382 -20.17 19.64 23.26
N HIS A 383 -19.30 20.49 22.70
CA HIS A 383 -19.27 20.87 21.29
C HIS A 383 -19.00 19.68 20.34
N ALA A 384 -18.28 18.67 20.80
CA ALA A 384 -18.02 17.46 20.00
C ALA A 384 -19.25 16.53 19.98
N LEU A 385 -20.09 16.57 21.02
CA LEU A 385 -21.20 15.63 21.22
C LEU A 385 -22.56 16.17 20.74
N VAL A 386 -22.78 17.48 20.83
CA VAL A 386 -24.04 18.15 20.43
C VAL A 386 -24.47 17.90 18.97
N PRO A 387 -23.58 17.89 17.95
CA PRO A 387 -23.99 17.78 16.55
C PRO A 387 -24.70 16.46 16.21
N SER A 388 -25.82 16.49 15.49
CA SER A 388 -26.61 15.30 15.09
C SER A 388 -25.81 14.12 14.48
N ARG A 389 -24.68 14.37 13.80
CA ARG A 389 -23.82 13.32 13.20
C ARG A 389 -23.20 12.35 14.20
N THR A 390 -22.98 12.76 15.46
CA THR A 390 -22.34 11.93 16.50
C THR A 390 -23.31 10.98 17.20
N ARG A 391 -24.64 11.14 16.99
CA ARG A 391 -25.68 10.25 17.53
C ARG A 391 -25.54 8.79 17.11
N LYS A 392 -24.90 8.52 15.97
CA LYS A 392 -24.59 7.15 15.54
C LYS A 392 -23.60 6.46 16.47
N LEU A 393 -22.72 7.21 17.12
CA LEU A 393 -21.67 6.71 18.02
C LEU A 393 -22.11 6.82 19.49
N VAL A 394 -22.74 7.93 19.87
CA VAL A 394 -23.22 8.22 21.23
C VAL A 394 -24.70 8.66 21.18
N PRO A 395 -25.66 7.71 21.22
CA PRO A 395 -27.10 8.01 21.29
C PRO A 395 -27.51 8.70 22.59
N ILE A 396 -28.62 9.46 22.59
CA ILE A 396 -29.20 10.10 23.80
C ILE A 396 -29.34 9.07 24.91
N ASP A 397 -29.94 7.92 24.59
CA ASP A 397 -30.26 6.87 25.55
C ASP A 397 -29.01 6.36 26.29
N ARG A 398 -27.83 6.39 25.64
CA ARG A 398 -26.57 5.99 26.29
C ARG A 398 -26.04 7.07 27.24
N VAL A 399 -26.25 8.34 26.93
CA VAL A 399 -25.88 9.46 27.81
C VAL A 399 -26.84 9.56 29.01
N GLU A 400 -28.12 9.30 28.78
CA GLU A 400 -29.12 9.15 29.86
C GLU A 400 -28.81 7.93 30.73
N HIS A 401 -28.50 6.79 30.13
CA HIS A 401 -28.07 5.62 30.89
C HIS A 401 -26.81 5.91 31.71
N LEU A 402 -25.81 6.57 31.13
CA LEU A 402 -24.62 7.03 31.83
C LEU A 402 -24.97 7.88 33.06
N LYS A 403 -25.92 8.82 32.93
CA LYS A 403 -26.41 9.63 34.05
C LYS A 403 -26.99 8.77 35.17
N THR A 404 -27.79 7.75 34.83
CA THR A 404 -28.39 6.85 35.84
C THR A 404 -27.37 6.00 36.60
N GLN A 405 -26.19 5.77 36.03
CA GLN A 405 -25.10 5.02 36.68
C GLN A 405 -24.24 5.89 37.61
N LEU A 406 -24.40 7.22 37.62
CA LEU A 406 -23.67 8.12 38.51
C LEU A 406 -24.38 8.23 39.87
N SER A 407 -23.62 8.11 40.97
CA SER A 407 -24.16 8.32 42.31
C SER A 407 -24.43 9.82 42.57
N PRO A 408 -25.68 10.24 42.85
CA PRO A 408 -26.02 11.63 43.12
C PRO A 408 -25.39 12.17 44.41
N ALA A 409 -25.06 11.28 45.37
CA ALA A 409 -24.37 11.66 46.59
C ALA A 409 -22.88 12.00 46.35
N SER A 410 -22.26 11.41 45.33
CA SER A 410 -20.82 11.53 45.06
C SER A 410 -20.50 12.57 43.99
N HIS A 411 -21.35 12.70 42.96
CA HIS A 411 -21.07 13.54 41.79
C HIS A 411 -22.24 14.46 41.38
N PRO A 412 -22.84 15.25 42.31
CA PRO A 412 -24.02 16.06 42.01
C PRO A 412 -23.77 17.12 40.91
N GLU A 413 -22.60 17.77 40.92
CA GLU A 413 -22.26 18.80 39.94
C GLU A 413 -22.03 18.22 38.53
N LEU A 414 -21.43 17.03 38.44
CA LEU A 414 -21.20 16.35 37.16
C LEU A 414 -22.52 15.93 36.51
N ILE A 415 -23.49 15.47 37.31
CA ILE A 415 -24.85 15.14 36.84
C ILE A 415 -25.54 16.41 36.32
N ARG A 416 -25.44 17.53 37.05
CA ARG A 416 -26.02 18.81 36.63
C ARG A 416 -25.45 19.30 35.29
N GLN A 417 -24.13 19.21 35.10
CA GLN A 417 -23.50 19.57 33.83
C GLN A 417 -23.88 18.60 32.71
N LEU A 418 -24.01 17.30 33.01
CA LEU A 418 -24.44 16.32 32.02
C LEU A 418 -25.89 16.58 31.55
N ASP A 419 -26.78 17.01 32.44
CA ASP A 419 -28.14 17.42 32.10
C ASP A 419 -28.16 18.60 31.12
N GLU A 420 -27.29 19.57 31.35
CA GLU A 420 -27.11 20.71 30.44
C GLU A 420 -26.63 20.24 29.06
N VAL A 421 -25.69 19.28 29.00
CA VAL A 421 -25.26 18.67 27.73
C VAL A 421 -26.44 17.96 27.06
N ILE A 422 -27.15 17.08 27.77
CA ILE A 422 -28.28 16.30 27.24
C ILE A 422 -29.34 17.22 26.63
N SER A 423 -29.70 18.31 27.31
CA SER A 423 -30.69 19.28 26.84
C SER A 423 -30.32 19.97 25.53
N ARG A 424 -29.01 20.09 25.23
CA ARG A 424 -28.47 20.72 24.02
C ARG A 424 -28.28 19.74 22.87
N LEU A 425 -28.33 18.44 23.11
CA LEU A 425 -28.05 17.46 22.07
C LEU A 425 -29.20 17.45 21.04
N GLU A 426 -28.89 17.65 19.75
CA GLU A 426 -29.91 17.71 18.69
C GLU A 426 -30.67 16.37 18.52
N PRO A 427 -32.00 16.39 18.29
CA PRO A 427 -32.76 15.19 17.93
C PRO A 427 -32.33 14.61 16.58
N LEU A 428 -32.35 13.29 16.44
CA LEU A 428 -32.00 12.58 15.20
C LEU A 428 -32.88 13.01 14.00
N ASP A 429 -34.13 13.38 14.26
CA ASP A 429 -35.11 13.75 13.23
C ASP A 429 -35.00 15.21 12.77
N SER A 430 -34.22 16.05 13.46
CA SER A 430 -34.08 17.47 13.13
C SER A 430 -33.19 17.75 11.91
N ALA A 431 -32.56 16.72 11.32
CA ALA A 431 -31.69 16.86 10.15
C ALA A 431 -32.03 15.94 8.95
N SER A 432 -33.25 15.39 8.91
CA SER A 432 -33.74 14.58 7.77
C SER A 432 -34.79 15.30 6.90
N SER A 433 -34.99 16.61 7.09
CA SER A 433 -36.01 17.42 6.40
C SER A 433 -35.46 18.67 5.67
N SER A 434 -34.25 18.62 5.11
CA SER A 434 -33.75 19.76 4.31
C SER A 434 -32.93 19.40 3.06
N ARG A 435 -33.02 18.15 2.57
CA ARG A 435 -32.46 17.77 1.25
C ARG A 435 -33.39 16.89 0.43
N ARG A 436 -34.64 17.29 0.29
CA ARG A 436 -35.44 17.06 -0.92
C ARG A 436 -36.60 18.05 -0.95
N SER A 437 -36.76 18.69 -2.10
CA SER A 437 -37.83 19.59 -2.54
C SER A 437 -38.02 20.94 -1.82
N SER A 438 -37.33 21.96 -2.33
CA SER A 438 -37.97 23.21 -2.78
C SER A 438 -37.13 23.79 -3.92
N ILE A 439 -37.35 23.31 -5.14
CA ILE A 439 -37.11 24.16 -6.30
C ILE A 439 -38.26 25.16 -6.29
N SER A 440 -38.02 26.35 -5.77
CA SER A 440 -38.84 27.51 -6.10
C SER A 440 -37.90 28.46 -6.85
N SER A 441 -38.25 28.62 -8.11
CA SER A 441 -37.75 29.63 -9.01
C SER A 441 -37.90 31.00 -8.37
N HIS A 442 -36.79 31.64 -8.01
CA HIS A 442 -36.57 33.07 -8.26
C HIS A 442 -35.08 33.37 -8.04
N GLU A 443 -34.54 34.14 -8.98
CA GLU A 443 -33.22 34.76 -8.94
C GLU A 443 -32.90 35.30 -7.54
N SER A 444 -31.74 34.95 -7.00
CA SER A 444 -31.15 35.71 -5.90
C SER A 444 -29.64 35.73 -6.05
N PHE A 445 -29.15 36.97 -6.13
CA PHE A 445 -27.80 37.40 -6.45
C PHE A 445 -26.87 37.14 -5.26
N ASN A 446 -25.63 36.68 -5.53
CA ASN A 446 -24.56 36.74 -4.53
C ASN A 446 -23.91 38.13 -4.58
N VAL A 447 -24.14 38.93 -3.54
CA VAL A 447 -23.48 40.21 -3.29
C VAL A 447 -22.11 39.95 -2.65
N LEU A 448 -21.05 40.54 -3.20
CA LEU A 448 -19.76 40.69 -2.53
C LEU A 448 -19.49 42.18 -2.31
N ASP A 449 -18.92 42.53 -1.15
CA ASP A 449 -18.72 43.90 -0.63
C ASP A 449 -17.70 44.77 -1.40
N CYS A 450 -17.53 44.59 -2.71
CA CYS A 450 -16.61 45.39 -3.53
C CYS A 450 -17.16 45.88 -4.87
N GLY A 451 -18.47 45.81 -5.11
CA GLY A 451 -19.16 46.67 -6.09
C GLY A 451 -18.79 46.54 -7.57
N ILE A 452 -18.39 45.36 -8.09
CA ILE A 452 -18.21 45.13 -9.53
C ILE A 452 -18.80 43.78 -9.98
N TYR A 453 -19.62 43.78 -11.02
CA TYR A 453 -20.30 42.60 -11.60
C TYR A 453 -19.57 42.07 -12.85
N ARG A 454 -19.41 40.74 -12.97
CA ARG A 454 -18.92 40.06 -14.18
C ARG A 454 -19.94 39.03 -14.67
N VAL A 455 -20.53 39.27 -15.84
CA VAL A 455 -21.50 38.38 -16.51
C VAL A 455 -20.74 37.38 -17.40
N ILE A 456 -20.98 36.08 -17.24
CA ILE A 456 -20.51 35.03 -18.16
C ILE A 456 -21.73 34.40 -18.82
N SER A 457 -21.96 34.77 -20.09
CA SER A 457 -22.93 34.11 -20.99
C SER A 457 -22.26 32.93 -21.69
N ARG A 458 -22.94 31.79 -21.79
CA ARG A 458 -22.59 30.75 -22.77
C ARG A 458 -23.78 30.54 -23.71
N ARG A 459 -23.60 30.99 -24.96
CA ARG A 459 -24.36 30.59 -26.16
C ARG A 459 -23.64 29.42 -26.85
N GLY A 460 -24.42 28.57 -27.52
CA GLY A 460 -24.00 27.66 -28.60
C GLY A 460 -24.36 26.19 -28.31
N SER A 461 -25.57 25.71 -28.63
CA SER A 461 -26.02 25.14 -29.94
C SER A 461 -25.58 23.66 -30.06
N GLN A 462 -26.39 22.63 -30.37
CA GLN A 462 -27.53 22.41 -31.28
C GLN A 462 -28.18 21.05 -30.90
N SER A 463 -29.50 20.95 -30.68
CA SER A 463 -30.59 20.50 -31.58
C SER A 463 -30.49 19.07 -32.13
N GLU A 464 -31.44 18.21 -31.74
CA GLU A 464 -32.38 17.52 -32.67
C GLU A 464 -33.52 16.88 -31.86
N GLU A 465 -34.75 17.24 -32.23
CA GLU A 465 -36.01 16.66 -31.76
C GLU A 465 -36.41 15.56 -32.75
N GLU A 466 -36.86 14.40 -32.26
CA GLU A 466 -37.89 13.63 -32.95
C GLU A 466 -39.00 13.21 -31.98
N THR A 467 -40.20 13.54 -32.43
CA THR A 467 -41.53 13.41 -31.84
C THR A 467 -42.02 11.96 -31.74
N GLY A 468 -42.79 11.62 -30.69
CA GLY A 468 -43.42 10.30 -30.58
C GLY A 468 -44.35 10.09 -29.36
N SER A 469 -45.29 11.01 -29.17
CA SER A 469 -46.65 10.84 -28.65
C SER A 469 -47.08 9.69 -27.69
N PHE A 470 -47.78 10.13 -26.63
CA PHE A 470 -48.99 9.55 -25.98
C PHE A 470 -48.91 8.64 -24.73
N ILE A 471 -49.59 9.16 -23.69
CA ILE A 471 -50.39 8.53 -22.62
C ILE A 471 -49.73 8.32 -21.24
N ASN A 472 -50.08 9.27 -20.35
CA ASN A 472 -50.20 9.10 -18.90
C ASN A 472 -51.19 7.97 -18.55
N GLN A 473 -50.88 7.13 -17.57
CA GLN A 473 -51.82 6.82 -16.48
C GLN A 473 -51.11 6.13 -15.30
N SER A 474 -51.16 6.82 -14.17
CA SER A 474 -50.95 6.32 -12.82
C SER A 474 -52.06 5.35 -12.41
N ALA A 475 -51.74 4.17 -11.86
CA ALA A 475 -52.60 3.45 -10.90
C ALA A 475 -51.88 2.23 -10.27
N SER A 476 -51.73 2.28 -8.94
CA SER A 476 -51.83 1.19 -7.95
C SER A 476 -51.35 -0.23 -8.32
N GLU A 477 -50.17 -0.60 -7.80
CA GLU A 477 -49.67 -1.99 -7.72
C GLU A 477 -50.25 -2.75 -6.52
N GLU A 478 -51.57 -2.91 -6.43
CA GLU A 478 -52.17 -3.73 -5.35
C GLU A 478 -53.11 -4.86 -5.82
N ASP A 479 -53.17 -5.16 -7.12
CA ASP A 479 -54.14 -6.13 -7.68
C ASP A 479 -53.56 -7.24 -8.60
N ARG A 480 -52.29 -7.62 -8.47
CA ARG A 480 -51.69 -8.72 -9.29
C ARG A 480 -51.19 -9.94 -8.51
N LEU A 481 -51.88 -10.31 -7.43
CA LEU A 481 -51.65 -11.57 -6.70
C LEU A 481 -52.84 -12.56 -6.81
N LYS A 482 -53.55 -12.57 -7.93
CA LYS A 482 -54.54 -13.61 -8.26
C LYS A 482 -54.37 -14.09 -9.69
N GLU A 483 -53.43 -15.00 -9.92
CA GLU A 483 -53.49 -15.99 -11.00
C GLU A 483 -52.29 -16.94 -10.89
N PHE A 484 -52.33 -17.86 -9.93
CA PHE A 484 -51.69 -19.18 -10.05
C PHE A 484 -52.50 -20.15 -9.19
N ALA A 485 -53.56 -20.70 -9.77
CA ALA A 485 -54.30 -21.81 -9.19
C ALA A 485 -53.44 -23.08 -9.31
N PHE A 486 -53.06 -23.66 -8.18
CA PHE A 486 -52.66 -25.07 -8.12
C PHE A 486 -53.92 -25.89 -7.86
N GLY A 487 -54.20 -26.87 -8.72
CA GLY A 487 -55.26 -27.86 -8.51
C GLY A 487 -54.98 -28.74 -7.28
N PRO A 488 -56.02 -29.36 -6.70
CA PRO A 488 -55.90 -30.03 -5.41
C PRO A 488 -55.30 -31.43 -5.61
N GLU A 489 -54.06 -31.62 -5.16
CA GLU A 489 -53.57 -32.96 -4.83
C GLU A 489 -53.06 -32.96 -3.39
N GLU A 490 -53.77 -33.77 -2.62
CA GLU A 490 -53.48 -34.44 -1.35
C GLU A 490 -52.56 -33.78 -0.32
N ASP A 491 -53.22 -33.60 0.82
CA ASP A 491 -52.83 -33.14 2.14
C ASP A 491 -51.68 -33.98 2.73
N GLN A 492 -50.44 -33.45 2.65
CA GLN A 492 -49.32 -33.75 3.55
C GLN A 492 -48.11 -32.84 3.23
N GLY A 493 -48.02 -31.66 3.85
CA GLY A 493 -46.83 -30.81 3.72
C GLY A 493 -46.93 -29.34 4.14
N GLU A 494 -47.89 -28.95 5.00
CA GLU A 494 -48.08 -27.53 5.33
C GLU A 494 -46.96 -26.91 6.20
N GLN A 495 -46.26 -27.68 7.04
CA GLN A 495 -45.25 -27.11 7.94
C GLN A 495 -43.96 -26.64 7.23
N GLY A 496 -43.53 -27.32 6.16
CA GLY A 496 -42.30 -26.96 5.43
C GLY A 496 -42.46 -25.71 4.55
N LYS A 497 -43.63 -25.53 3.93
CA LYS A 497 -43.95 -24.36 3.09
C LYS A 497 -44.12 -23.09 3.94
N HIS A 498 -44.69 -23.22 5.14
CA HIS A 498 -44.90 -22.09 6.05
C HIS A 498 -43.58 -21.48 6.57
N LEU A 499 -42.56 -22.32 6.86
CA LEU A 499 -41.22 -21.87 7.26
C LEU A 499 -40.45 -21.17 6.13
N ALA A 500 -40.58 -21.66 4.89
CA ALA A 500 -39.95 -21.02 3.72
C ALA A 500 -40.59 -19.65 3.39
N ILE A 501 -41.92 -19.55 3.50
CA ILE A 501 -42.66 -18.30 3.24
C ILE A 501 -42.39 -17.28 4.36
N LEU A 502 -42.44 -17.68 5.64
CA LEU A 502 -42.08 -16.79 6.76
C LEU A 502 -40.62 -16.34 6.70
N GLY A 503 -39.73 -17.22 6.25
CA GLY A 503 -38.32 -16.91 6.00
C GLY A 503 -38.11 -15.89 4.89
N LEU A 504 -38.77 -16.08 3.74
CA LEU A 504 -38.74 -15.14 2.62
C LEU A 504 -39.35 -13.78 2.99
N ILE A 505 -40.44 -13.76 3.77
CA ILE A 505 -41.06 -12.52 4.28
C ILE A 505 -40.11 -11.80 5.25
N SER A 506 -39.48 -12.52 6.18
CA SER A 506 -38.53 -11.95 7.16
C SER A 506 -37.24 -11.44 6.49
N LEU A 507 -36.75 -12.12 5.45
CA LEU A 507 -35.62 -11.70 4.63
C LEU A 507 -35.94 -10.43 3.83
N ARG A 508 -37.15 -10.33 3.26
CA ARG A 508 -37.62 -9.16 2.51
C ARG A 508 -37.85 -7.95 3.41
N ARG A 509 -38.30 -8.16 4.67
CA ARG A 509 -38.50 -7.11 5.68
C ARG A 509 -37.24 -6.67 6.43
N LYS A 510 -36.08 -7.27 6.14
CA LYS A 510 -34.78 -7.01 6.82
C LYS A 510 -34.76 -7.35 8.32
N GLU A 511 -35.71 -8.15 8.80
CA GLU A 511 -35.88 -8.47 10.23
C GLU A 511 -34.95 -9.58 10.73
N MET A 512 -34.44 -10.44 9.83
CA MET A 512 -33.45 -11.47 10.16
C MET A 512 -32.14 -11.34 9.36
N PRO A 513 -30.98 -11.61 9.98
CA PRO A 513 -29.73 -11.84 9.25
C PRO A 513 -29.86 -13.05 8.32
N VAL A 514 -29.49 -12.89 7.05
CA VAL A 514 -29.50 -13.99 6.04
C VAL A 514 -28.72 -15.22 6.52
N TYR A 515 -27.67 -14.99 7.32
CA TYR A 515 -26.89 -16.02 8.02
C TYR A 515 -27.76 -16.92 8.91
N ASN A 516 -28.61 -16.36 9.76
CA ASN A 516 -29.48 -17.14 10.65
C ASN A 516 -30.47 -17.97 9.85
N PHE A 517 -31.02 -17.44 8.75
CA PHE A 517 -31.94 -18.19 7.90
C PHE A 517 -31.26 -19.38 7.20
N LEU A 518 -30.07 -19.16 6.61
CA LEU A 518 -29.28 -20.23 5.98
C LEU A 518 -28.79 -21.27 6.99
N PHE A 519 -28.50 -20.86 8.21
CA PHE A 519 -28.12 -21.76 9.31
C PHE A 519 -29.33 -22.59 9.79
N ILE A 520 -30.51 -21.99 9.92
CA ILE A 520 -31.75 -22.69 10.33
C ILE A 520 -32.16 -23.74 9.29
N THR A 521 -32.08 -23.42 7.99
CA THR A 521 -32.39 -24.38 6.92
C THR A 521 -31.35 -25.51 6.83
N SER A 522 -30.09 -25.24 7.17
CA SER A 522 -29.04 -26.26 7.27
C SER A 522 -29.14 -27.12 8.55
N SER A 523 -29.67 -26.58 9.64
CA SER A 523 -29.82 -27.33 10.91
C SER A 523 -30.95 -28.35 10.82
N ALA A 524 -31.98 -28.06 10.03
CA ALA A 524 -33.13 -28.92 9.81
C ALA A 524 -32.82 -30.19 8.98
N SER A 525 -31.72 -30.21 8.21
CA SER A 525 -31.31 -31.39 7.43
C SER A 525 -30.44 -32.39 8.20
N GLY A 526 -29.93 -32.02 9.39
CA GLY A 526 -29.00 -32.84 10.19
C GLY A 526 -29.65 -33.89 11.10
N GLY A 527 -30.98 -33.93 11.19
CA GLY A 527 -31.71 -34.91 12.00
C GLY A 527 -31.80 -36.26 11.29
N ARG A 528 -31.27 -37.33 11.89
CA ARG A 528 -31.52 -38.72 11.47
C ARG A 528 -33.01 -39.05 11.66
N GLY A 529 -33.83 -38.67 10.70
CA GLY A 529 -35.26 -38.97 10.65
C GLY A 529 -35.81 -38.50 9.30
N ARG A 530 -36.30 -39.46 8.49
CA ARG A 530 -36.92 -39.24 7.18
C ARG A 530 -37.85 -38.02 7.20
N SER A 531 -37.40 -36.92 6.62
CA SER A 531 -38.22 -35.77 6.27
C SER A 531 -37.90 -35.42 4.80
N GLN A 532 -38.56 -36.12 3.88
CA GLN A 532 -38.59 -35.77 2.47
C GLN A 532 -39.34 -34.43 2.33
N GLY A 533 -38.62 -33.32 2.22
CA GLY A 533 -39.25 -32.01 1.97
C GLY A 533 -38.42 -30.77 2.27
N VAL A 534 -37.30 -30.88 2.98
CA VAL A 534 -36.46 -29.71 3.29
C VAL A 534 -35.38 -29.55 2.21
N LEU A 535 -35.50 -28.52 1.38
CA LEU A 535 -34.47 -28.12 0.42
C LEU A 535 -33.17 -27.78 1.18
N SER A 536 -32.03 -28.34 0.75
CA SER A 536 -30.72 -27.95 1.29
C SER A 536 -30.48 -26.45 1.03
N ALA A 537 -29.69 -25.80 1.89
CA ALA A 537 -29.37 -24.37 1.74
C ALA A 537 -28.78 -24.02 0.35
N ALA A 538 -27.96 -24.91 -0.20
CA ALA A 538 -27.43 -24.83 -1.56
C ALA A 538 -28.55 -24.94 -2.63
N GLY A 539 -29.47 -25.90 -2.48
CA GLY A 539 -30.62 -26.07 -3.38
C GLY A 539 -31.61 -24.91 -3.31
N PHE A 540 -31.78 -24.30 -2.13
CA PHE A 540 -32.59 -23.10 -1.93
C PHE A 540 -31.97 -21.90 -2.64
N LEU A 541 -30.65 -21.68 -2.49
CA LEU A 541 -29.95 -20.62 -3.20
C LEU A 541 -30.13 -20.76 -4.71
N ARG A 542 -29.86 -21.93 -5.29
CA ARG A 542 -30.02 -22.14 -6.75
C ARG A 542 -31.44 -21.86 -7.25
N ARG A 543 -32.47 -22.14 -6.45
CA ARG A 543 -33.88 -22.05 -6.89
C ARG A 543 -34.55 -20.72 -6.59
N TYR A 544 -34.10 -20.00 -5.56
CA TYR A 544 -34.76 -18.78 -5.07
C TYR A 544 -33.84 -17.55 -5.05
N PHE A 545 -32.64 -17.62 -5.63
CA PHE A 545 -31.69 -16.49 -5.69
C PHE A 545 -32.31 -15.19 -6.19
N PHE A 546 -33.19 -15.27 -7.20
CA PHE A 546 -33.87 -14.13 -7.79
C PHE A 546 -34.77 -13.32 -6.82
N LEU A 547 -35.12 -13.90 -5.66
CA LEU A 547 -35.90 -13.25 -4.61
C LEU A 547 -35.04 -12.62 -3.52
N LEU A 548 -33.72 -12.85 -3.53
CA LEU A 548 -32.80 -12.52 -2.46
C LEU A 548 -31.90 -11.33 -2.81
N ASP A 549 -31.48 -10.57 -1.80
CA ASP A 549 -30.48 -9.52 -1.95
C ASP A 549 -29.09 -10.17 -2.14
N ALA A 550 -28.53 -10.04 -3.35
CA ALA A 550 -27.28 -10.69 -3.73
C ALA A 550 -26.07 -10.30 -2.86
N GLU A 551 -25.97 -9.04 -2.40
CA GLU A 551 -24.85 -8.62 -1.54
C GLU A 551 -24.98 -9.19 -0.12
N ARG A 552 -26.22 -9.31 0.39
CA ARG A 552 -26.46 -9.96 1.68
C ARG A 552 -26.20 -11.46 1.62
N VAL A 553 -26.62 -12.13 0.56
CA VAL A 553 -26.32 -13.55 0.34
C VAL A 553 -24.81 -13.76 0.22
N ARG A 554 -24.10 -12.92 -0.54
CA ARG A 554 -22.64 -12.98 -0.66
C ARG A 554 -21.94 -12.89 0.70
N ARG A 555 -22.34 -11.92 1.54
CA ARG A 555 -21.79 -11.77 2.90
C ARG A 555 -22.08 -12.99 3.78
N ALA A 556 -23.27 -13.58 3.66
CA ALA A 556 -23.62 -14.78 4.40
C ALA A 556 -22.76 -15.98 3.95
N CYS A 557 -22.60 -16.20 2.64
CA CYS A 557 -21.73 -17.26 2.12
C CYS A 557 -20.26 -17.10 2.57
N LEU A 558 -19.76 -15.86 2.68
CA LEU A 558 -18.41 -15.58 3.20
C LEU A 558 -18.25 -15.92 4.70
N LEU A 559 -19.30 -15.74 5.49
CA LEU A 559 -19.30 -16.08 6.92
C LEU A 559 -19.40 -17.59 7.15
N CYS A 560 -20.22 -18.28 6.36
CA CYS A 560 -20.42 -19.73 6.47
C CYS A 560 -19.33 -20.57 5.76
N HIS A 561 -18.42 -19.96 5.00
CA HIS A 561 -17.46 -20.69 4.15
C HIS A 561 -16.60 -21.71 4.92
N ALA A 562 -16.26 -21.43 6.19
CA ALA A 562 -15.45 -22.34 7.00
C ALA A 562 -16.20 -23.64 7.37
N GLU A 563 -17.54 -23.57 7.45
CA GLU A 563 -18.40 -24.69 7.83
C GLU A 563 -19.01 -25.38 6.59
N GLN A 564 -19.31 -24.61 5.53
CA GLN A 564 -19.91 -25.10 4.28
C GLN A 564 -19.33 -24.40 3.04
N PRO A 565 -18.29 -24.96 2.40
CA PRO A 565 -17.69 -24.37 1.20
C PRO A 565 -18.62 -24.45 -0.04
N GLU A 566 -19.55 -25.41 -0.07
CA GLU A 566 -20.50 -25.63 -1.18
C GLU A 566 -21.50 -24.47 -1.38
N MET A 567 -21.68 -23.63 -0.35
CA MET A 567 -22.54 -22.44 -0.43
C MET A 567 -21.94 -21.34 -1.31
N GLN A 568 -20.61 -21.28 -1.41
CA GLN A 568 -19.93 -20.30 -2.26
C GLN A 568 -20.00 -20.71 -3.74
N SER A 569 -19.83 -22.00 -4.07
CA SER A 569 -20.01 -22.49 -5.44
C SER A 569 -21.45 -22.33 -5.91
N SER A 570 -22.42 -22.66 -5.05
CA SER A 570 -23.85 -22.49 -5.36
C SER A 570 -24.25 -21.01 -5.55
N PHE A 571 -23.61 -20.08 -4.83
CA PHE A 571 -23.79 -18.64 -5.03
C PHE A 571 -23.23 -18.18 -6.38
N ILE A 572 -22.04 -18.64 -6.78
CA ILE A 572 -21.42 -18.30 -8.05
C ILE A 572 -22.29 -18.79 -9.22
N GLU A 573 -22.74 -20.05 -9.18
CA GLU A 573 -23.65 -20.61 -10.19
C GLU A 573 -24.98 -19.86 -10.26
N ALA A 574 -25.55 -19.47 -9.10
CA ALA A 574 -26.79 -18.71 -9.06
C ALA A 574 -26.64 -17.29 -9.65
N VAL A 575 -25.49 -16.63 -9.43
CA VAL A 575 -25.17 -15.35 -10.07
C VAL A 575 -24.98 -15.50 -11.58
N GLN A 576 -24.34 -16.59 -12.04
CA GLN A 576 -24.15 -16.89 -13.46
C GLN A 576 -25.45 -17.24 -14.21
N GLY A 577 -26.42 -17.83 -13.51
CA GLY A 577 -27.71 -18.22 -14.09
C GLY A 577 -28.76 -17.11 -14.16
N GLU A 578 -28.58 -16.00 -13.43
CA GLU A 578 -29.62 -14.97 -13.28
C GLU A 578 -29.51 -13.85 -14.33
N ARG A 579 -30.41 -13.87 -15.33
CA ARG A 579 -30.46 -12.88 -16.42
C ARG A 579 -30.84 -11.44 -16.00
N LYS A 580 -31.31 -11.25 -14.77
CA LYS A 580 -31.80 -9.94 -14.29
C LYS A 580 -30.69 -8.98 -13.83
N TYR A 581 -29.48 -9.47 -13.54
CA TYR A 581 -28.40 -8.60 -13.13
C TYR A 581 -27.73 -7.97 -14.34
N PRO A 582 -27.50 -6.63 -14.35
CA PRO A 582 -26.57 -6.04 -15.30
C PRO A 582 -25.23 -6.75 -15.21
N THR A 583 -24.61 -7.05 -16.35
CA THR A 583 -23.30 -7.70 -16.50
C THR A 583 -22.25 -7.19 -15.51
N LEU A 584 -22.22 -5.87 -15.31
CA LEU A 584 -21.35 -5.17 -14.36
C LEU A 584 -21.57 -5.56 -12.90
N VAL A 585 -22.82 -5.79 -12.50
CA VAL A 585 -23.20 -6.16 -11.13
C VAL A 585 -22.79 -7.60 -10.83
N ALA A 586 -23.01 -8.51 -11.78
CA ALA A 586 -22.60 -9.91 -11.66
C ALA A 586 -21.07 -10.04 -11.50
N LEU A 587 -20.29 -9.39 -12.38
CA LEU A 587 -18.82 -9.40 -12.32
C LEU A 587 -18.29 -8.82 -11.00
N ARG A 588 -18.87 -7.72 -10.50
CA ARG A 588 -18.48 -7.11 -9.20
C ARG A 588 -18.82 -7.99 -8.00
N LEU A 589 -19.92 -8.74 -8.05
CA LEU A 589 -20.30 -9.66 -6.98
C LEU A 589 -19.34 -10.85 -6.92
N MET A 590 -18.90 -11.36 -8.07
CA MET A 590 -17.96 -12.48 -8.17
C MET A 590 -16.53 -12.09 -7.76
N ASP A 591 -16.06 -10.90 -8.17
CA ASP A 591 -14.73 -10.37 -7.82
C ASP A 591 -14.51 -10.26 -6.29
N ARG A 592 -15.58 -9.98 -5.54
CA ARG A 592 -15.54 -9.80 -4.08
C ARG A 592 -15.63 -11.11 -3.29
N THR A 593 -15.48 -12.27 -3.92
CA THR A 593 -15.52 -13.59 -3.23
C THR A 593 -14.11 -14.05 -2.83
N ARG A 594 -13.98 -14.78 -1.72
CA ARG A 594 -12.68 -15.10 -1.08
C ARG A 594 -11.76 -15.99 -1.92
N ARG A 595 -12.33 -16.71 -2.89
CA ARG A 595 -11.66 -17.49 -3.94
C ARG A 595 -12.67 -17.66 -5.08
N PRO A 596 -12.52 -16.96 -6.21
CA PRO A 596 -13.37 -17.24 -7.35
C PRO A 596 -12.85 -18.56 -7.96
N THR A 597 -13.49 -19.68 -7.65
CA THR A 597 -13.20 -20.94 -8.34
C THR A 597 -14.11 -21.00 -9.56
N LEU A 598 -13.58 -20.65 -10.73
CA LEU A 598 -14.25 -20.90 -11.99
C LEU A 598 -13.78 -22.23 -12.55
N SER A 599 -14.73 -23.05 -13.01
CA SER A 599 -14.40 -24.15 -13.89
C SER A 599 -14.03 -23.59 -15.29
N PRO A 600 -13.16 -24.28 -16.04
CA PRO A 600 -12.81 -23.91 -17.41
C PRO A 600 -14.01 -23.69 -18.35
N SER A 601 -15.08 -24.47 -18.17
CA SER A 601 -16.31 -24.32 -18.94
C SER A 601 -17.09 -23.05 -18.56
N ALA A 602 -17.09 -22.70 -17.27
CA ALA A 602 -17.78 -21.52 -16.76
C ALA A 602 -17.05 -20.22 -17.14
N SER A 603 -15.72 -20.21 -17.30
CA SER A 603 -14.99 -19.02 -17.77
C SER A 603 -15.28 -18.68 -19.23
N THR A 604 -15.39 -19.69 -20.09
CA THR A 604 -15.77 -19.51 -21.49
C THR A 604 -17.21 -19.00 -21.61
N GLU A 605 -18.15 -19.62 -20.88
CA GLU A 605 -19.55 -19.20 -20.85
C GLU A 605 -19.72 -17.79 -20.26
N LEU A 606 -18.90 -17.41 -19.27
CA LEU A 606 -18.87 -16.06 -18.73
C LEU A 606 -18.37 -15.04 -19.75
N TYR A 607 -17.31 -15.36 -20.50
CA TYR A 607 -16.81 -14.48 -21.55
C TYR A 607 -17.84 -14.31 -22.67
N GLU A 608 -18.43 -15.40 -23.17
CA GLU A 608 -19.47 -15.37 -24.20
C GLU A 608 -20.73 -14.61 -23.76
N ARG A 609 -21.14 -14.73 -22.48
CA ARG A 609 -22.35 -14.05 -21.97
C ARG A 609 -22.14 -12.60 -21.57
N HIS A 610 -20.95 -12.26 -21.09
CA HIS A 610 -20.72 -11.04 -20.31
C HIS A 610 -19.44 -10.28 -20.70
N GLY A 611 -18.48 -10.94 -21.36
CA GLY A 611 -17.19 -10.37 -21.76
C GLY A 611 -17.31 -9.29 -22.83
N GLU A 612 -18.13 -9.53 -23.88
CA GLU A 612 -18.33 -8.56 -24.96
C GLU A 612 -19.09 -7.29 -24.51
N ALA A 613 -20.04 -7.43 -23.58
CA ALA A 613 -20.86 -6.32 -23.11
C ALA A 613 -20.16 -5.42 -22.08
N ALA A 614 -19.14 -5.92 -21.37
CA ALA A 614 -18.35 -5.14 -20.41
C ALA A 614 -16.86 -5.55 -20.36
N PRO A 615 -16.10 -5.38 -21.46
CA PRO A 615 -14.70 -5.78 -21.58
C PRO A 615 -13.75 -5.38 -20.44
N PRO A 616 -13.73 -4.11 -19.98
CA PRO A 616 -12.81 -3.69 -18.91
C PRO A 616 -13.09 -4.37 -17.58
N HIS A 617 -14.35 -4.72 -17.29
CA HIS A 617 -14.72 -5.36 -16.03
C HIS A 617 -14.43 -6.86 -16.06
N PHE A 618 -14.52 -7.49 -17.23
CA PHE A 618 -14.10 -8.86 -17.44
C PHE A 618 -12.59 -9.02 -17.25
N LEU A 619 -11.78 -8.15 -17.88
CA LEU A 619 -10.32 -8.17 -17.75
C LEU A 619 -9.87 -7.95 -16.30
N ALA A 620 -10.48 -7.00 -15.58
CA ALA A 620 -10.19 -6.78 -14.16
C ALA A 620 -10.52 -8.00 -13.29
N TYR A 621 -11.66 -8.66 -13.55
CA TYR A 621 -12.03 -9.89 -12.86
C TYR A 621 -11.05 -11.03 -13.16
N LEU A 622 -10.66 -11.20 -14.43
CA LEU A 622 -9.70 -12.22 -14.86
C LEU A 622 -8.32 -11.99 -14.24
N ASP A 623 -7.83 -10.75 -14.23
CA ASP A 623 -6.55 -10.40 -13.60
C ASP A 623 -6.57 -10.69 -12.09
N ASN A 624 -7.63 -10.28 -11.38
CA ASN A 624 -7.79 -10.59 -9.95
C ASN A 624 -7.89 -12.10 -9.67
N LEU A 625 -8.59 -12.84 -10.53
CA LEU A 625 -8.73 -14.30 -10.46
C LEU A 625 -7.37 -15.00 -10.60
N VAL A 626 -6.57 -14.61 -11.58
CA VAL A 626 -5.21 -15.14 -11.78
C VAL A 626 -4.29 -14.74 -10.62
N GLN A 627 -4.37 -13.50 -10.15
CA GLN A 627 -3.55 -13.00 -9.03
C GLN A 627 -3.87 -13.67 -7.69
N SER A 628 -5.08 -14.22 -7.53
CA SER A 628 -5.47 -14.98 -6.32
C SER A 628 -4.72 -16.30 -6.12
N HIS A 629 -4.01 -16.78 -7.16
CA HIS A 629 -3.16 -17.97 -7.11
C HIS A 629 -1.69 -17.61 -6.85
N ALA A 630 -0.96 -18.53 -6.23
CA ALA A 630 0.49 -18.42 -6.03
C ALA A 630 1.21 -18.27 -7.39
N GLU A 631 2.28 -17.48 -7.43
CA GLU A 631 2.97 -17.08 -8.67
C GLU A 631 3.33 -18.25 -9.59
N GLU A 632 3.84 -19.34 -9.01
CA GLU A 632 4.22 -20.58 -9.70
C GLU A 632 3.04 -21.27 -10.41
N LEU A 633 1.82 -21.10 -9.89
CA LEU A 633 0.61 -21.78 -10.40
C LEU A 633 -0.19 -20.92 -11.38
N ARG A 634 0.13 -19.62 -11.51
CA ARG A 634 -0.66 -18.67 -12.32
C ARG A 634 -0.70 -19.04 -13.79
N LEU A 635 0.44 -19.45 -14.36
CA LEU A 635 0.53 -19.80 -15.78
C LEU A 635 -0.24 -21.10 -16.08
N SER A 636 -0.09 -22.14 -15.24
CA SER A 636 -0.86 -23.38 -15.37
C SER A 636 -2.37 -23.17 -15.17
N PHE A 637 -2.73 -22.28 -14.24
CA PHE A 637 -4.12 -21.97 -13.94
C PHE A 637 -4.78 -21.15 -15.08
N LEU A 638 -4.11 -20.12 -15.59
CA LEU A 638 -4.58 -19.38 -16.75
C LEU A 638 -4.72 -20.29 -17.98
N GLY A 639 -3.76 -21.20 -18.17
CA GLY A 639 -3.85 -22.23 -19.20
C GLY A 639 -5.07 -23.14 -19.04
N SER A 640 -5.46 -23.48 -17.80
CA SER A 640 -6.65 -24.29 -17.54
C SER A 640 -7.97 -23.57 -17.89
N LEU A 641 -8.02 -22.23 -17.77
CA LEU A 641 -9.20 -21.43 -18.11
C LEU A 641 -9.40 -21.27 -19.62
N LEU A 642 -8.32 -21.37 -20.39
CA LEU A 642 -8.30 -21.21 -21.84
C LEU A 642 -8.48 -22.58 -22.51
N GLN A 643 -9.72 -22.94 -22.81
CA GLN A 643 -10.03 -24.19 -23.52
C GLN A 643 -9.80 -24.11 -25.04
N SER A 644 -9.77 -22.91 -25.62
CA SER A 644 -9.56 -22.65 -27.05
C SER A 644 -8.43 -21.65 -27.29
N GLU A 645 -7.65 -21.84 -28.35
CA GLU A 645 -6.62 -20.90 -28.80
C GLU A 645 -7.23 -19.58 -29.31
N SER A 646 -8.45 -19.61 -29.87
CA SER A 646 -9.16 -18.41 -30.33
C SER A 646 -9.43 -17.42 -29.19
N LEU A 647 -9.88 -17.91 -28.04
CA LEU A 647 -10.18 -17.10 -26.86
C LEU A 647 -8.94 -16.41 -26.31
N ARG A 648 -7.76 -17.04 -26.45
CA ARG A 648 -6.50 -16.44 -26.04
C ARG A 648 -6.17 -15.21 -26.87
N GLN A 649 -6.36 -15.30 -28.19
CA GLN A 649 -6.15 -14.18 -29.10
C GLN A 649 -7.13 -13.06 -28.81
N ASP A 650 -8.41 -13.40 -28.58
CA ASP A 650 -9.45 -12.43 -28.23
C ASP A 650 -9.11 -11.69 -26.92
N TRP A 651 -8.69 -12.41 -25.87
CA TRP A 651 -8.34 -11.80 -24.58
C TRP A 651 -7.07 -10.96 -24.66
N LEU A 652 -6.09 -11.38 -25.47
CA LEU A 652 -4.90 -10.59 -25.74
C LEU A 652 -5.26 -9.30 -26.48
N GLU A 653 -6.07 -9.39 -27.53
CA GLU A 653 -6.53 -8.22 -28.29
C GLU A 653 -7.41 -7.29 -27.43
N LEU A 654 -8.25 -7.86 -26.57
CA LEU A 654 -9.07 -7.10 -25.62
C LEU A 654 -8.22 -6.34 -24.60
N GLY A 655 -7.21 -7.01 -24.03
CA GLY A 655 -6.28 -6.40 -23.08
C GLY A 655 -5.42 -5.32 -23.71
N LEU A 656 -4.99 -5.52 -24.96
CA LEU A 656 -4.24 -4.51 -25.71
C LEU A 656 -5.13 -3.34 -26.13
N SER A 657 -6.37 -3.59 -26.58
CA SER A 657 -7.30 -2.55 -27.06
C SER A 657 -7.82 -1.63 -25.96
N HIS A 658 -7.89 -2.10 -24.71
CA HIS A 658 -8.27 -1.28 -23.56
C HIS A 658 -7.41 -0.01 -23.42
N ASP A 659 -6.10 -0.16 -23.61
CA ASP A 659 -5.14 0.92 -23.40
C ASP A 659 -4.76 1.65 -24.70
N VAL A 660 -5.30 1.27 -25.87
CA VAL A 660 -4.97 1.87 -27.18
C VAL A 660 -5.25 3.39 -27.25
N HIS A 661 -6.21 3.90 -26.49
CA HIS A 661 -6.47 5.34 -26.43
C HIS A 661 -5.41 6.12 -25.64
N PHE A 662 -4.67 5.45 -24.76
CA PHE A 662 -3.63 6.01 -23.91
C PHE A 662 -2.21 5.66 -24.37
N ALA A 663 -2.05 4.51 -25.04
CA ALA A 663 -0.89 4.14 -25.83
C ALA A 663 -0.92 5.00 -27.11
N ASN A 664 -0.26 6.15 -27.05
CA ASN A 664 -0.18 7.20 -28.09
C ASN A 664 -0.54 6.73 -29.53
N PRO A 665 -1.46 7.43 -30.22
CA PRO A 665 -1.98 6.99 -31.51
C PRO A 665 -0.86 6.85 -32.54
N ILE A 666 -0.73 5.65 -33.11
CA ILE A 666 -0.12 5.45 -34.42
C ILE A 666 -0.99 6.23 -35.40
N PRO A 667 -0.48 7.25 -36.12
CA PRO A 667 -1.29 7.92 -37.12
C PRO A 667 -1.72 6.89 -38.16
N LYS A 668 -3.03 6.82 -38.45
CA LYS A 668 -3.55 6.12 -39.63
C LYS A 668 -2.90 6.74 -40.86
N VAL A 669 -1.80 6.16 -41.32
CA VAL A 669 -1.18 6.48 -42.59
C VAL A 669 -1.42 5.29 -43.51
N THR A 670 -2.17 5.59 -44.55
CA THR A 670 -2.48 4.75 -45.70
C THR A 670 -1.19 4.48 -46.49
N SER A 671 -0.41 3.46 -46.13
CA SER A 671 0.55 2.79 -47.03
C SER A 671 1.21 1.61 -46.29
N MET A 672 1.37 0.47 -46.97
CA MET A 672 2.02 -0.75 -46.48
C MET A 672 3.53 -0.58 -46.22
N PHE A 673 3.92 0.16 -45.18
CA PHE A 673 5.32 0.20 -44.73
C PHE A 673 5.41 0.10 -43.20
N VAL A 674 6.15 -0.93 -42.76
CA VAL A 674 6.65 -1.30 -41.42
C VAL A 674 6.32 -0.30 -40.29
N LEU A 675 5.51 -0.74 -39.32
CA LEU A 675 5.27 -0.04 -38.05
C LEU A 675 6.56 -0.05 -37.20
N ASN A 676 7.42 0.94 -37.40
CA ASN A 676 8.64 1.09 -36.60
C ASN A 676 8.31 1.63 -35.19
N PRO A 677 8.91 1.06 -34.13
CA PRO A 677 8.75 1.55 -32.77
C PRO A 677 9.31 2.97 -32.62
N ARG A 678 8.65 3.80 -31.81
CA ARG A 678 9.21 5.08 -31.36
C ARG A 678 10.22 4.83 -30.24
N TRP A 679 11.19 5.74 -30.11
CA TRP A 679 12.14 5.73 -29.00
C TRP A 679 11.42 5.59 -27.67
N HIS A 680 11.89 4.68 -26.82
CA HIS A 680 11.42 4.50 -25.44
C HIS A 680 9.92 4.16 -25.33
N SER A 681 9.26 3.72 -26.41
CA SER A 681 7.83 3.39 -26.38
C SER A 681 7.50 2.12 -25.60
N HIS A 682 8.49 1.27 -25.32
CA HIS A 682 8.35 0.09 -24.45
C HIS A 682 8.20 0.44 -22.96
N PHE A 683 8.49 1.68 -22.55
CA PHE A 683 8.24 2.16 -21.17
C PHE A 683 6.76 2.43 -20.87
N PHE A 684 5.88 2.32 -21.87
CA PHE A 684 4.45 2.47 -21.66
C PHE A 684 3.93 1.40 -20.70
N SER A 685 3.30 1.84 -19.60
CA SER A 685 2.73 0.96 -18.58
C SER A 685 1.34 0.46 -19.02
N TRP A 686 1.27 -0.81 -19.42
CA TRP A 686 0.01 -1.48 -19.73
C TRP A 686 -0.77 -1.81 -18.46
N GLY A 687 -2.04 -1.41 -18.38
CA GLY A 687 -2.92 -1.60 -17.21
C GLY A 687 -3.04 -3.07 -16.80
N TYR A 688 -3.05 -3.97 -17.79
CA TYR A 688 -3.08 -5.43 -17.60
C TYR A 688 -1.74 -6.11 -17.96
N GLY A 689 -0.61 -5.40 -17.86
CA GLY A 689 0.70 -5.88 -18.35
C GLY A 689 1.14 -7.25 -17.82
N ARG A 690 0.78 -7.60 -16.59
CA ARG A 690 1.07 -8.93 -16.01
C ARG A 690 0.24 -10.04 -16.65
N LEU A 691 -1.06 -9.81 -16.82
CA LEU A 691 -1.96 -10.74 -17.49
C LEU A 691 -1.57 -10.93 -18.97
N LEU A 692 -1.25 -9.84 -19.67
CA LEU A 692 -0.76 -9.86 -21.05
C LEU A 692 0.52 -10.69 -21.20
N SER A 693 1.48 -10.52 -20.28
CA SER A 693 2.71 -11.31 -20.27
C SER A 693 2.43 -12.81 -20.06
N LEU A 694 1.52 -13.16 -19.15
CA LEU A 694 1.13 -14.55 -18.92
C LEU A 694 0.41 -15.17 -20.14
N LEU A 695 -0.46 -14.42 -20.82
CA LEU A 695 -1.15 -14.87 -22.04
C LEU A 695 -0.17 -15.22 -23.16
N ILE A 696 0.90 -14.44 -23.28
CA ILE A 696 1.96 -14.64 -24.29
C ILE A 696 2.88 -15.82 -23.94
N GLN A 697 3.12 -16.07 -22.65
CA GLN A 697 3.98 -17.17 -22.20
C GLN A 697 3.30 -18.55 -22.28
N LEU A 698 1.98 -18.62 -22.51
CA LEU A 698 1.28 -19.89 -22.64
C LEU A 698 1.73 -20.68 -23.88
N PRO A 699 1.80 -22.03 -23.79
CA PRO A 699 2.08 -22.87 -24.96
C PRO A 699 1.06 -22.62 -26.08
N ALA A 700 1.54 -22.30 -27.28
CA ALA A 700 0.73 -22.06 -28.48
C ALA A 700 1.47 -22.61 -29.70
N ASP A 701 0.72 -22.93 -30.75
CA ASP A 701 1.28 -23.27 -32.06
C ASP A 701 2.02 -22.08 -32.71
N LEU A 702 2.83 -22.38 -33.72
CA LEU A 702 3.64 -21.37 -34.40
C LEU A 702 2.78 -20.28 -35.06
N SER A 703 1.64 -20.64 -35.66
CA SER A 703 0.74 -19.70 -36.34
C SER A 703 0.10 -18.73 -35.34
N SER A 704 -0.34 -19.21 -34.17
CA SER A 704 -0.85 -18.31 -33.13
C SER A 704 0.22 -17.39 -32.59
N LYS A 705 1.45 -17.87 -32.36
CA LYS A 705 2.56 -17.02 -31.92
C LYS A 705 2.91 -15.94 -32.94
N GLU A 706 2.87 -16.25 -34.24
CA GLU A 706 3.06 -15.27 -35.33
C GLU A 706 1.96 -14.20 -35.31
N THR A 707 0.70 -14.63 -35.16
CA THR A 707 -0.45 -13.73 -35.08
C THR A 707 -0.35 -12.82 -33.85
N MET A 708 -0.04 -13.39 -32.68
CA MET A 708 0.16 -12.63 -31.44
C MET A 708 1.31 -11.63 -31.56
N ALA A 709 2.38 -11.99 -32.27
CA ALA A 709 3.52 -11.09 -32.49
C ALA A 709 3.10 -9.88 -33.34
N GLU A 710 2.34 -10.10 -34.42
CA GLU A 710 1.85 -9.01 -35.25
C GLU A 710 0.80 -8.15 -34.52
N THR A 711 -0.03 -8.74 -33.67
CA THR A 711 -0.95 -8.00 -32.78
C THR A 711 -0.17 -7.14 -31.77
N CYS A 712 0.87 -7.69 -31.13
CA CYS A 712 1.70 -6.92 -30.20
C CYS A 712 2.43 -5.77 -30.90
N ARG A 713 2.99 -6.02 -32.10
CA ARG A 713 3.65 -5.01 -32.93
C ARG A 713 2.68 -3.91 -33.35
N SER A 714 1.51 -4.27 -33.87
CA SER A 714 0.51 -3.32 -34.36
C SER A 714 -0.11 -2.46 -33.25
N ARG A 715 -0.16 -2.99 -32.02
CA ARG A 715 -0.67 -2.28 -30.83
C ARG A 715 0.43 -1.57 -30.02
N GLY A 716 1.71 -1.77 -30.34
CA GLY A 716 2.84 -1.14 -29.64
C GLY A 716 3.27 -1.81 -28.33
N TYR A 717 2.88 -3.07 -28.08
CA TYR A 717 3.32 -3.84 -26.92
C TYR A 717 4.68 -4.49 -27.18
N TRP A 718 5.73 -3.66 -27.14
CA TRP A 718 7.06 -4.04 -27.59
C TRP A 718 7.74 -5.13 -26.74
N THR A 719 7.52 -5.14 -25.42
CA THR A 719 8.10 -6.19 -24.55
C THR A 719 7.52 -7.57 -24.86
N GLY A 720 6.21 -7.67 -25.09
CA GLY A 720 5.56 -8.90 -25.56
C GLY A 720 6.00 -9.30 -26.97
N PHE A 721 6.17 -8.33 -27.86
CA PHE A 721 6.69 -8.56 -29.22
C PHE A 721 8.13 -9.11 -29.21
N LEU A 722 9.02 -8.56 -28.38
CA LEU A 722 10.41 -9.02 -28.25
C LEU A 722 10.47 -10.46 -27.72
N TYR A 723 9.65 -10.80 -26.72
CA TYR A 723 9.53 -12.17 -26.21
C TYR A 723 9.10 -13.14 -27.33
N LEU A 724 8.04 -12.79 -28.08
CA LEU A 724 7.55 -13.62 -29.18
C LEU A 724 8.56 -13.75 -30.32
N CYS A 725 9.36 -12.72 -30.60
CA CYS A 725 10.46 -12.83 -31.56
C CYS A 725 11.52 -13.85 -31.12
N CYS A 726 11.82 -13.94 -29.82
CA CYS A 726 12.76 -14.93 -29.31
C CYS A 726 12.20 -16.35 -29.45
N GLU A 727 10.93 -16.55 -29.10
CA GLU A 727 10.23 -17.82 -29.25
C GLU A 727 10.12 -18.28 -30.72
N LEU A 728 9.89 -17.34 -31.64
CA LEU A 728 9.80 -17.58 -33.09
C LEU A 728 11.17 -17.63 -33.80
N GLN A 729 12.29 -17.52 -33.06
CA GLN A 729 13.64 -17.45 -33.62
C GLN A 729 13.86 -16.28 -34.61
N ARG A 730 13.06 -15.21 -34.52
CA ARG A 730 13.13 -13.99 -35.33
C ARG A 730 14.11 -12.98 -34.74
N ARG A 731 15.34 -13.41 -34.46
CA ARG A 731 16.35 -12.64 -33.69
C ARG A 731 16.73 -11.31 -34.35
N THR A 732 16.85 -11.28 -35.67
CA THR A 732 17.14 -10.05 -36.44
C THR A 732 16.06 -8.98 -36.23
N GLU A 733 14.79 -9.38 -36.13
CA GLU A 733 13.68 -8.45 -35.89
C GLU A 733 13.66 -7.94 -34.45
N ALA A 734 14.03 -8.78 -33.49
CA ALA A 734 14.23 -8.37 -32.10
C ALA A 734 15.34 -7.32 -31.98
N PHE A 735 16.51 -7.57 -32.59
CA PHE A 735 17.63 -6.62 -32.61
C PHE A 735 17.28 -5.31 -33.30
N SER A 736 16.59 -5.38 -34.45
CA SER A 736 16.14 -4.18 -35.16
C SER A 736 15.17 -3.35 -34.31
N THR A 737 14.29 -4.02 -33.55
CA THR A 737 13.34 -3.36 -32.64
C THR A 737 14.07 -2.71 -31.46
N ILE A 738 15.06 -3.37 -30.85
CA ILE A 738 15.86 -2.84 -29.74
C ILE A 738 16.67 -1.61 -30.19
N CYS A 739 17.32 -1.68 -31.35
CA CYS A 739 18.04 -0.53 -31.93
C CYS A 739 17.12 0.68 -32.16
N ARG A 740 15.84 0.45 -32.49
CA ARG A 740 14.85 1.52 -32.69
C ARG A 740 14.20 1.99 -31.39
N LEU A 741 14.13 1.17 -30.35
CA LEU A 741 13.67 1.59 -29.01
C LEU A 741 14.73 2.42 -28.28
N ASP A 742 16.00 2.26 -28.67
CA ASP A 742 17.18 2.92 -28.12
C ASP A 742 17.38 2.68 -26.61
N ASP A 743 17.22 1.43 -26.18
CA ASP A 743 17.42 1.01 -24.80
C ASP A 743 18.32 -0.25 -24.73
N MET A 744 19.51 -0.06 -24.17
CA MET A 744 20.51 -1.12 -24.00
C MET A 744 20.16 -2.13 -22.89
N SER A 745 19.27 -1.78 -21.96
CA SER A 745 18.85 -2.68 -20.86
C SER A 745 18.06 -3.89 -21.37
N LEU A 746 17.42 -3.78 -22.54
CA LEU A 746 16.72 -4.88 -23.20
C LEU A 746 17.66 -6.02 -23.62
N LEU A 747 18.97 -5.76 -23.70
CA LEU A 747 20.02 -6.75 -23.96
C LEU A 747 20.57 -7.38 -22.66
N GLU A 748 19.91 -7.21 -21.52
CA GLU A 748 20.25 -7.91 -20.27
C GLU A 748 19.46 -9.22 -20.10
N ASP A 749 18.36 -9.39 -20.86
CA ASP A 749 17.57 -10.61 -20.88
C ASP A 749 18.33 -11.74 -21.61
N PRO A 750 18.65 -12.87 -20.94
CA PRO A 750 19.36 -14.01 -21.54
C PRO A 750 18.73 -14.55 -22.83
N GLN A 751 17.42 -14.39 -23.02
CA GLN A 751 16.72 -14.86 -24.23
C GLN A 751 17.02 -13.96 -25.44
N VAL A 752 17.23 -12.66 -25.19
CA VAL A 752 17.41 -11.62 -26.20
C VAL A 752 18.88 -11.36 -26.49
N VAL A 753 19.78 -11.51 -25.50
CA VAL A 753 21.22 -11.26 -25.65
C VAL A 753 21.80 -12.02 -26.85
N PRO A 754 22.64 -11.39 -27.71
CA PRO A 754 23.29 -12.08 -28.81
C PRO A 754 24.21 -13.20 -28.33
N GLN A 755 24.01 -14.42 -28.83
CA GLN A 755 24.72 -15.62 -28.38
C GLN A 755 25.95 -15.94 -29.23
N THR A 756 25.96 -15.49 -30.48
CA THR A 756 27.05 -15.73 -31.43
C THR A 756 27.68 -14.43 -31.88
N VAL A 757 28.95 -14.51 -32.31
CA VAL A 757 29.67 -13.35 -32.89
C VAL A 757 28.93 -12.80 -34.11
N GLN A 758 28.30 -13.67 -34.90
CA GLN A 758 27.50 -13.30 -36.07
C GLN A 758 26.27 -12.46 -35.69
N GLU A 759 25.58 -12.79 -34.60
CA GLU A 759 24.46 -11.98 -34.11
C GLU A 759 24.91 -10.61 -33.60
N TRP A 760 26.06 -10.54 -32.94
CA TRP A 760 26.67 -9.27 -32.55
C TRP A 760 26.99 -8.39 -33.77
N LYS A 761 27.52 -8.97 -34.85
CA LYS A 761 27.74 -8.24 -36.11
C LYS A 761 26.44 -7.69 -36.68
N VAL A 762 25.38 -8.50 -36.71
CA VAL A 762 24.05 -8.07 -37.17
C VAL A 762 23.52 -6.92 -36.33
N LEU A 763 23.61 -7.00 -35.00
CA LEU A 763 23.16 -5.95 -34.09
C LEU A 763 23.95 -4.63 -34.29
N ILE A 764 25.28 -4.72 -34.44
CA ILE A 764 26.15 -3.56 -34.70
C ILE A 764 25.78 -2.92 -36.05
N GLN A 765 25.60 -3.72 -37.11
CA GLN A 765 25.18 -3.22 -38.43
C GLN A 765 23.79 -2.57 -38.40
N LEU A 766 22.84 -3.16 -37.68
CA LEU A 766 21.49 -2.59 -37.50
C LEU A 766 21.52 -1.26 -36.73
N SER A 767 22.42 -1.12 -35.75
CA SER A 767 22.59 0.14 -35.01
C SER A 767 23.11 1.28 -35.91
N GLN A 768 23.98 0.96 -36.89
CA GLN A 768 24.47 1.92 -37.87
C GLN A 768 23.34 2.38 -38.81
N GLN A 769 22.55 1.44 -39.32
CA GLN A 769 21.41 1.73 -40.20
C GLN A 769 20.35 2.59 -39.51
N CYS A 770 20.10 2.35 -38.21
CA CYS A 770 19.18 3.19 -37.44
C CYS A 770 19.76 4.59 -37.20
N SER A 771 21.09 4.75 -37.14
CA SER A 771 21.78 6.01 -36.84
C SER A 771 21.75 7.03 -37.99
N THR A 772 21.47 6.58 -39.22
CA THR A 772 21.39 7.41 -40.42
C THR A 772 20.01 8.04 -40.68
N GLU A 773 18.96 7.68 -39.91
CA GLU A 773 17.62 8.27 -40.05
C GLU A 773 17.49 9.63 -39.33
N PRO A 774 16.84 10.64 -39.93
CA PRO A 774 16.70 11.99 -39.37
C PRO A 774 15.81 12.01 -38.10
N GLU A 775 16.19 12.80 -37.10
CA GLU A 775 15.44 12.92 -35.85
C GLU A 775 14.00 13.41 -36.08
N PRO A 776 12.96 12.71 -35.58
CA PRO A 776 11.61 13.25 -35.57
C PRO A 776 11.49 14.40 -34.56
N ALA A 777 10.78 15.47 -34.95
CA ALA A 777 10.57 16.67 -34.14
C ALA A 777 9.96 16.37 -32.75
N PRO A 778 10.25 17.21 -31.73
CA PRO A 778 9.77 16.99 -30.36
C PRO A 778 8.24 17.05 -30.31
N SER A 779 7.61 15.89 -30.14
CA SER A 779 6.20 15.80 -29.76
C SER A 779 6.10 15.81 -28.23
N THR A 780 5.28 16.72 -27.70
CA THR A 780 4.95 16.80 -26.27
C THR A 780 4.40 15.47 -25.77
N PRO A 781 4.95 14.87 -24.69
CA PRO A 781 4.44 13.61 -24.17
C PRO A 781 3.15 13.86 -23.38
N ASN A 782 2.00 13.64 -24.02
CA ASN A 782 0.81 13.23 -23.29
C ASN A 782 0.97 11.74 -22.97
N GLY A 783 1.45 11.47 -21.75
CA GLY A 783 1.78 10.15 -21.26
C GLY A 783 2.98 10.28 -20.33
N THR A 784 2.86 9.75 -19.11
CA THR A 784 3.80 9.85 -17.98
C THR A 784 5.17 9.22 -18.25
N ALA A 785 5.93 9.79 -19.18
CA ALA A 785 7.37 9.61 -19.33
C ALA A 785 8.06 10.84 -18.73
N THR A 786 8.59 10.69 -17.52
CA THR A 786 9.38 11.73 -16.83
C THR A 786 10.73 11.87 -17.50
N LEU A 787 10.79 12.64 -18.59
CA LEU A 787 12.06 13.09 -19.16
C LEU A 787 12.75 14.03 -18.16
N VAL A 788 13.92 13.56 -17.71
CA VAL A 788 14.84 14.23 -16.82
C VAL A 788 15.45 15.42 -17.55
N ASN A 789 15.21 16.64 -17.06
CA ASN A 789 15.99 17.80 -17.49
C ASN A 789 17.24 17.94 -16.61
N GLY A 790 18.41 17.73 -17.22
CA GLY A 790 19.72 17.96 -16.60
C GLY A 790 20.86 17.43 -17.47
N SER A 791 21.44 18.32 -18.28
CA SER A 791 22.59 18.19 -19.18
C SER A 791 22.27 17.82 -20.63
N ALA A 792 22.94 18.51 -21.54
CA ALA A 792 22.92 18.31 -22.98
C ALA A 792 23.43 16.91 -23.42
N GLU A 793 23.85 16.05 -22.49
CA GLU A 793 24.14 14.62 -22.72
C GLU A 793 22.89 13.75 -22.89
N GLY A 794 21.71 14.16 -22.39
CA GLY A 794 20.46 13.37 -22.46
C GLY A 794 19.85 13.21 -23.87
N ARG A 795 20.57 13.64 -24.91
CA ARG A 795 20.23 13.50 -26.33
C ARG A 795 21.16 12.54 -27.09
N ARG A 796 21.95 11.72 -26.39
CA ARG A 796 22.80 10.72 -27.05
C ARG A 796 22.07 9.38 -27.11
N ARG A 797 22.07 8.77 -28.31
CA ARG A 797 21.63 7.39 -28.51
C ARG A 797 22.33 6.47 -27.51
N GLN A 798 21.59 5.57 -26.88
CA GLN A 798 22.15 4.57 -25.96
C GLN A 798 22.69 3.36 -26.71
N VAL A 799 22.01 2.94 -27.78
CA VAL A 799 22.43 1.83 -28.63
C VAL A 799 23.39 2.35 -29.70
N THR A 800 24.63 2.58 -29.30
CA THR A 800 25.73 2.98 -30.19
C THR A 800 26.66 1.81 -30.47
N PRO A 801 27.38 1.83 -31.60
CA PRO A 801 28.41 0.82 -31.85
C PRO A 801 29.44 0.73 -30.73
N GLU A 802 29.82 1.86 -30.13
CA GLU A 802 30.76 1.91 -29.00
C GLU A 802 30.22 1.20 -27.75
N ASN A 803 28.96 1.45 -27.36
CA ASN A 803 28.35 0.80 -26.20
C ASN A 803 28.10 -0.71 -26.45
N LEU A 804 27.72 -1.07 -27.67
CA LEU A 804 27.60 -2.47 -28.10
C LEU A 804 28.95 -3.19 -28.07
N THR A 805 30.04 -2.48 -28.40
CA THR A 805 31.41 -3.02 -28.32
C THR A 805 31.79 -3.34 -26.89
N LEU A 806 31.50 -2.46 -25.94
CA LEU A 806 31.81 -2.71 -24.53
C LEU A 806 31.07 -3.92 -23.98
N ARG A 807 29.81 -4.13 -24.41
CA ARG A 807 29.04 -5.34 -24.07
C ARG A 807 29.58 -6.59 -24.77
N LEU A 808 29.99 -6.49 -26.04
CA LEU A 808 30.66 -7.58 -26.76
C LEU A 808 31.99 -7.96 -26.08
N ALA A 809 32.78 -6.98 -25.64
CA ALA A 809 34.04 -7.21 -24.94
C ALA A 809 33.87 -7.98 -23.62
N GLN A 810 32.72 -7.82 -22.96
CA GLN A 810 32.38 -8.60 -21.76
C GLN A 810 32.03 -10.06 -22.08
N SER A 811 31.52 -10.37 -23.28
CA SER A 811 31.08 -11.71 -23.65
C SER A 811 32.17 -12.55 -24.34
N VAL A 812 32.92 -11.94 -25.28
CA VAL A 812 33.95 -12.66 -26.07
C VAL A 812 35.38 -12.19 -25.80
N GLY A 813 35.56 -11.24 -24.90
CA GLY A 813 36.85 -10.62 -24.60
C GLY A 813 37.14 -9.38 -25.46
N PRO A 814 37.97 -8.45 -24.95
CA PRO A 814 38.20 -7.15 -25.59
C PRO A 814 38.93 -7.23 -26.93
N ASP A 815 39.88 -8.16 -27.09
CA ASP A 815 40.65 -8.28 -28.34
C ASP A 815 39.78 -8.83 -29.48
N ARG A 816 38.98 -9.87 -29.19
CA ARG A 816 38.03 -10.43 -30.14
C ARG A 816 36.90 -9.45 -30.47
N ALA A 817 36.46 -8.63 -29.52
CA ALA A 817 35.46 -7.59 -29.77
C ALA A 817 35.96 -6.50 -30.73
N LEU A 818 37.24 -6.11 -30.63
CA LEU A 818 37.85 -5.14 -31.53
C LEU A 818 38.03 -5.70 -32.95
N GLU A 819 38.42 -6.98 -33.09
CA GLU A 819 38.46 -7.66 -34.40
C GLU A 819 37.07 -7.66 -35.07
N VAL A 820 36.02 -7.93 -34.31
CA VAL A 820 34.64 -7.95 -34.83
C VAL A 820 34.18 -6.56 -35.29
N LEU A 821 34.64 -5.48 -34.63
CA LEU A 821 34.36 -4.12 -35.09
C LEU A 821 35.07 -3.77 -36.39
N GLU A 822 36.32 -4.21 -36.54
CA GLU A 822 37.09 -4.03 -37.77
C GLU A 822 36.40 -4.75 -38.93
N GLU A 823 35.95 -5.97 -38.71
CA GLU A 823 35.16 -6.75 -39.67
C GLU A 823 33.80 -6.10 -40.00
N CYS A 824 33.25 -5.26 -39.10
CA CYS A 824 32.04 -4.47 -39.33
C CYS A 824 32.32 -3.07 -39.94
N GLY A 825 33.57 -2.73 -40.26
CA GLY A 825 33.95 -1.49 -40.94
C GLY A 825 33.91 -0.23 -40.05
N LEU A 826 34.01 -0.37 -38.72
CA LEU A 826 34.00 0.76 -37.79
C LEU A 826 35.42 1.22 -37.42
N PRO A 827 35.66 2.54 -37.24
CA PRO A 827 36.96 3.02 -36.82
C PRO A 827 37.30 2.52 -35.40
N LEU A 828 38.48 1.94 -35.22
CA LEU A 828 39.01 1.43 -33.93
C LEU A 828 39.23 2.50 -32.84
N ALA A 829 38.92 3.77 -33.11
CA ALA A 829 39.08 4.87 -32.18
C ALA A 829 37.95 4.86 -31.13
N LEU A 830 38.07 3.99 -30.13
CA LEU A 830 37.26 4.03 -28.91
C LEU A 830 37.50 5.35 -28.15
N SER A 831 36.49 5.86 -27.44
CA SER A 831 36.71 7.00 -26.54
C SER A 831 37.73 6.62 -25.44
N PRO A 832 38.40 7.61 -24.83
CA PRO A 832 39.36 7.36 -23.74
C PRO A 832 38.77 6.54 -22.59
N HIS A 833 37.47 6.70 -22.32
CA HIS A 833 36.75 5.93 -21.32
C HIS A 833 36.56 4.47 -21.74
N SER A 834 36.08 4.22 -22.96
CA SER A 834 35.89 2.87 -23.50
C SER A 834 37.20 2.10 -23.64
N ALA A 835 38.29 2.78 -24.04
CA ALA A 835 39.62 2.20 -24.09
C ALA A 835 40.11 1.74 -22.71
N LEU A 836 39.90 2.55 -21.67
CA LEU A 836 40.24 2.18 -20.29
C LEU A 836 39.45 0.96 -19.80
N VAL A 837 38.16 0.87 -20.14
CA VAL A 837 37.31 -0.29 -19.80
C VAL A 837 37.84 -1.58 -20.45
N CYS A 838 38.20 -1.52 -21.74
CA CYS A 838 38.80 -2.67 -22.43
C CYS A 838 40.13 -3.12 -21.79
N GLU A 839 41.00 -2.19 -21.38
CA GLU A 839 42.23 -2.52 -20.65
C GLU A 839 41.97 -3.20 -19.31
N LEU A 840 40.98 -2.71 -18.55
CA LEU A 840 40.58 -3.35 -17.29
C LEU A 840 40.04 -4.77 -17.52
N LEU A 841 39.26 -4.99 -18.59
CA LEU A 841 38.77 -6.30 -18.97
C LEU A 841 39.93 -7.25 -19.35
N ARG A 842 40.95 -6.77 -20.09
CA ARG A 842 42.16 -7.56 -20.40
C ARG A 842 42.88 -8.03 -19.12
N VAL A 843 43.03 -7.13 -18.16
CA VAL A 843 43.68 -7.45 -16.87
C VAL A 843 42.84 -8.45 -16.07
N ALA A 844 41.51 -8.28 -16.04
CA ALA A 844 40.60 -9.18 -15.37
C ALA A 844 40.64 -10.58 -15.98
N GLU A 845 40.59 -10.69 -17.30
CA GLU A 845 40.66 -11.96 -18.02
C GLU A 845 42.00 -12.69 -17.76
N LYS A 846 43.12 -11.97 -17.80
CA LYS A 846 44.44 -12.55 -17.49
C LYS A 846 44.50 -13.11 -16.07
N ARG A 847 43.92 -12.42 -15.10
CA ARG A 847 43.82 -12.90 -13.70
C ARG A 847 42.89 -14.09 -13.57
N GLN A 848 41.77 -14.10 -14.28
CA GLN A 848 40.81 -15.22 -14.27
C GLN A 848 41.45 -16.48 -14.87
N ARG A 849 42.13 -16.37 -16.02
CA ARG A 849 42.86 -17.50 -16.63
C ARG A 849 43.94 -18.05 -15.71
N ALA A 850 44.73 -17.19 -15.05
CA ALA A 850 45.73 -17.61 -14.07
C ALA A 850 45.09 -18.35 -12.88
N THR A 851 43.94 -17.87 -12.39
CA THR A 851 43.21 -18.52 -11.29
C THR A 851 42.69 -19.89 -11.71
N ILE A 852 42.06 -20.00 -12.89
CA ILE A 852 41.58 -21.28 -13.44
C ILE A 852 42.75 -22.26 -13.61
N GLN A 853 43.87 -21.81 -14.15
CA GLN A 853 45.07 -22.64 -14.29
C GLN A 853 45.56 -23.15 -12.93
N THR A 854 45.64 -22.30 -11.91
CA THR A 854 46.01 -22.75 -10.56
C THR A 854 45.00 -23.72 -9.94
N MET A 855 43.70 -23.59 -10.25
CA MET A 855 42.68 -24.54 -9.82
C MET A 855 42.85 -25.89 -10.53
N LEU A 856 43.09 -25.88 -11.85
CA LEU A 856 43.32 -27.10 -12.63
C LEU A 856 44.58 -27.83 -12.17
N GLU A 857 45.68 -27.12 -11.90
CA GLU A 857 46.91 -27.70 -11.36
C GLU A 857 46.70 -28.33 -9.97
N ARG A 858 45.84 -27.73 -9.13
CA ARG A 858 45.45 -28.30 -7.82
C ARG A 858 44.57 -29.53 -7.97
N CYS A 859 43.61 -29.50 -8.89
CA CYS A 859 42.77 -30.66 -9.22
C CYS A 859 43.61 -31.81 -9.75
N ASP A 860 44.56 -31.54 -10.64
CA ASP A 860 45.46 -32.55 -11.20
C ASP A 860 46.35 -33.17 -10.10
N ARG A 861 46.99 -32.35 -9.25
CA ARG A 861 47.74 -32.85 -8.08
C ARG A 861 46.88 -33.67 -7.12
N PHE A 862 45.63 -33.27 -6.90
CA PHE A 862 44.69 -34.02 -6.07
C PHE A 862 44.33 -35.37 -6.69
N LEU A 863 44.06 -35.43 -8.00
CA LEU A 863 43.76 -36.66 -8.73
C LEU A 863 44.94 -37.64 -8.72
N TRP A 864 46.17 -37.14 -8.87
CA TRP A 864 47.39 -37.94 -8.74
C TRP A 864 47.62 -38.43 -7.32
N SER A 865 47.28 -37.65 -6.30
CA SER A 865 47.38 -38.06 -4.89
C SER A 865 46.37 -39.15 -4.47
N GLN A 866 45.32 -39.38 -5.26
CA GLN A 866 44.34 -40.46 -5.04
C GLN A 866 44.73 -41.77 -5.76
N HIS A 867 45.67 -41.71 -6.71
CA HIS A 867 46.18 -42.87 -7.45
C HIS A 867 47.49 -43.45 -6.90
N ALA A 868 48.15 -42.72 -5.98
CA ALA A 868 49.31 -43.18 -5.21
C ALA A 868 48.84 -43.65 -3.83
#